data_AF-A0A086SZW4-F1
#
_entry.id   AF-A0A086SZW4-F1
#
_cell.length_a   1.000
_cell.length_b   1.000
_cell.length_c   1.000
_cell.angle_alpha   90.00
_cell.angle_beta   90.00
_cell.angle_gamma   90.00
#
_symmetry.space_group_name_H-M   'P 1'
#
loop_
_entity.id
_entity.type
_entity.pdbx_description
1 polymer ?
#
loop_
_entity_poly.entity_id
_entity_poly.type
_entity_poly.pdbx_seq_one_letter_code
_entity_poly.pdbx_strand_id
1 'polypeptide(L)'
;MATESTTPSQKQLEGQFEKLEESLSTLKAGRSPLKSPYPNKFLTKTSNLTGFVVWDVDGRVGDMETQFKELKDMVNTTLSERKGQDHALELAKTRVTELERDREKLENRNESLRTALDEAKQEERQLRLELEKQQWDHRRQIDDLNRQHRDTVEDLSRQHRTSVDDLSRELDYLKEQETKEHQQRIDGLTRHYQQELEDERHKKDREIQELRMRMNNDNLDLESSLQKKDREMQEMRSQIQGLREELEREKSLKGSLQANISELSASNTTLEAKINSLRLQVEFLESDSKAQSDSFASMESRLQDAIRVAEEARQKLIKEETERRVLFNKYQELKGNIRVMCRVRPALDETEGEQAKMSFPDDKTSSEIVLAGPEEKSSLGVVSRKNYPFEFDRVFIPGTRNEEVFDEISQLVQSALDGYNVCIFCYGQTGSGKTYTMSSEDGMIPRATHMIYETMTKLKEKSWEYTMEGSFVEVYNEELNDLLTPHGSDSKSKRLEIRHDEIRKQTSIVNCKTVPLTSASRVEAMLEEAQQNRSVAATKANERSSRSHSIFILKLVGENTATGERCEGTLNLVDLAGSERLKHSQAEGERMRETQNINRSLSCLGDVIEALAKGSGHVPYRNSKLTHLLQYSLGGNSKTLMFVMVSPLEAHLKETLTSLRFATKVHNTHIGTAKATKKIKE
;
A
#
# COMPACT_ATOMS: atom_id res chain seq x y z
N MET A 1 -16.13 36.06 13.01
CA MET A 1 -16.06 37.48 13.37
C MET A 1 -16.67 38.29 12.24
N ALA A 2 -17.96 38.59 12.35
CA ALA A 2 -18.67 39.57 11.53
C ALA A 2 -19.61 40.27 12.51
N THR A 3 -19.35 41.55 12.78
CA THR A 3 -20.16 42.38 13.67
C THR A 3 -21.30 42.97 12.85
N GLU A 4 -22.53 42.51 13.10
CA GLU A 4 -23.75 43.11 12.57
C GLU A 4 -23.93 44.51 13.17
N SER A 5 -23.90 45.54 12.32
CA SER A 5 -24.34 46.89 12.68
C SER A 5 -25.86 46.96 12.59
N THR A 6 -26.52 46.99 13.75
CA THR A 6 -27.97 47.15 13.85
C THR A 6 -28.35 48.61 13.61
N THR A 7 -29.10 48.88 12.55
CA THR A 7 -29.76 50.15 12.28
C THR A 7 -30.94 50.33 13.26
N PRO A 8 -31.20 51.52 13.82
CA PRO A 8 -32.32 51.74 14.73
C PRO A 8 -33.65 51.57 13.99
N SER A 9 -34.61 50.90 14.62
CA SER A 9 -35.95 50.74 14.03
C SER A 9 -36.69 52.08 13.97
N GLN A 10 -37.58 52.22 12.98
CA GLN A 10 -38.40 53.43 12.76
C GLN A 10 -39.15 53.91 14.02
N LYS A 11 -39.57 52.97 14.89
CA LYS A 11 -40.19 53.28 16.19
C LYS A 11 -39.26 53.98 17.20
N GLN A 12 -37.95 53.74 17.13
CA GLN A 12 -36.97 54.40 18.00
C GLN A 12 -36.70 55.85 17.56
N LEU A 13 -36.82 56.15 16.26
CA LEU A 13 -36.73 57.50 15.72
C LEU A 13 -38.00 58.31 16.02
N GLU A 14 -39.18 57.71 15.92
CA GLU A 14 -40.46 58.35 16.27
C GLU A 14 -40.51 58.73 17.76
N GLY A 15 -40.07 57.84 18.66
CA GLY A 15 -40.03 58.15 20.11
C GLY A 15 -38.99 59.21 20.51
N GLN A 16 -37.98 59.48 19.68
CA GLN A 16 -37.05 60.59 19.91
C GLN A 16 -37.61 61.93 19.41
N PHE A 17 -38.44 61.92 18.37
CA PHE A 17 -39.14 63.10 17.86
C PHE A 17 -40.25 63.56 18.81
N GLU A 18 -41.01 62.65 19.41
CA GLU A 18 -42.06 62.98 20.39
C GLU A 18 -41.49 63.67 21.65
N LYS A 19 -40.32 63.22 22.14
CA LYS A 19 -39.62 63.88 23.26
C LYS A 19 -39.11 65.28 22.92
N LEU A 20 -38.82 65.55 21.65
CA LEU A 20 -38.39 66.85 21.16
C LEU A 20 -39.59 67.80 21.02
N GLU A 21 -40.76 67.30 20.63
CA GLU A 21 -42.02 68.05 20.61
C GLU A 21 -42.56 68.38 22.02
N GLU A 22 -42.43 67.47 23.00
CA GLU A 22 -42.73 67.78 24.42
C GLU A 22 -41.81 68.87 24.99
N SER A 23 -40.53 68.87 24.58
CA SER A 23 -39.56 69.89 24.99
C SER A 23 -39.83 71.28 24.35
N LEU A 24 -40.48 71.31 23.18
CA LEU A 24 -40.85 72.54 22.47
C LEU A 24 -42.23 73.08 22.93
N SER A 25 -43.13 72.24 23.42
CA SER A 25 -44.45 72.66 23.93
C SER A 25 -44.38 73.37 25.30
N THR A 26 -43.36 73.05 26.11
CA THR A 26 -43.08 73.72 27.40
C THR A 26 -42.55 75.15 27.26
N LEU A 27 -42.10 75.56 26.06
CA LEU A 27 -41.61 76.92 25.77
C LEU A 27 -42.71 77.90 25.29
N LYS A 28 -43.96 77.44 25.08
CA LYS A 28 -45.08 78.27 24.61
C LYS A 28 -46.11 78.68 25.67
N ALA A 29 -45.91 78.33 26.94
CA ALA A 29 -46.79 78.74 28.04
C ALA A 29 -46.03 79.56 29.10
N GLY A 30 -46.07 80.89 28.98
CA GLY A 30 -45.67 81.75 30.10
C GLY A 30 -45.12 83.11 29.70
N ARG A 31 -46.03 84.09 29.55
CA ARG A 31 -45.87 85.46 30.08
C ARG A 31 -47.13 86.28 29.79
N SER A 32 -48.02 86.29 30.77
CA SER A 32 -49.10 87.26 30.91
C SER A 32 -48.51 88.64 31.26
N PRO A 33 -49.06 89.77 30.76
CA PRO A 33 -48.68 91.09 31.25
C PRO A 33 -49.23 91.33 32.66
N LEU A 34 -48.34 91.75 33.57
CA LEU A 34 -48.65 92.19 34.92
C LEU A 34 -49.53 93.46 34.92
N LYS A 35 -50.42 93.53 35.91
CA LYS A 35 -51.30 94.66 36.24
C LYS A 35 -50.53 95.97 36.44
N SER A 36 -51.07 97.07 35.92
CA SER A 36 -50.65 98.43 36.29
C SER A 36 -51.16 98.79 37.70
N PRO A 37 -50.40 99.58 38.48
CA PRO A 37 -50.93 100.26 39.65
C PRO A 37 -51.35 101.69 39.27
N TYR A 38 -52.64 102.00 39.34
CA TYR A 38 -53.11 103.39 39.42
C TYR A 38 -52.86 103.95 40.84
N PRO A 39 -52.63 105.25 40.97
CA PRO A 39 -53.24 106.01 42.05
C PRO A 39 -54.20 107.06 41.47
N ASN A 40 -55.49 106.88 41.78
CA ASN A 40 -56.46 107.97 41.75
C ASN A 40 -56.14 108.97 42.87
N LYS A 41 -56.20 110.27 42.58
CA LYS A 41 -56.64 111.29 43.55
C LYS A 41 -57.11 112.55 42.84
N PHE A 42 -58.43 112.70 42.78
CA PHE A 42 -59.13 113.96 42.54
C PHE A 42 -58.88 114.90 43.73
N LEU A 43 -58.61 116.17 43.45
CA LEU A 43 -58.59 117.25 44.45
C LEU A 43 -59.94 117.97 44.45
N THR A 44 -60.59 117.98 45.61
CA THR A 44 -61.82 118.70 45.93
C THR A 44 -61.55 120.13 46.39
N LYS A 45 -62.60 120.94 46.48
CA LYS A 45 -62.63 122.42 46.54
C LYS A 45 -61.99 123.12 47.75
N THR A 46 -61.28 122.43 48.65
CA THR A 46 -60.66 123.05 49.84
C THR A 46 -59.48 122.20 50.36
N SER A 47 -58.29 122.37 49.77
CA SER A 47 -57.03 121.87 50.35
C SER A 47 -55.87 122.81 49.96
N ASN A 48 -55.37 123.55 50.95
CA ASN A 48 -54.24 124.47 50.85
C ASN A 48 -52.90 123.72 50.81
N LEU A 49 -52.07 123.94 49.79
CA LEU A 49 -50.62 123.79 49.91
C LEU A 49 -49.91 124.90 49.12
N THR A 50 -49.32 125.81 49.89
CA THR A 50 -48.37 126.85 49.50
C THR A 50 -47.02 126.22 49.14
N GLY A 51 -46.48 126.51 47.96
CA GLY A 51 -45.14 126.06 47.58
C GLY A 51 -44.91 126.12 46.08
N PHE A 52 -44.87 127.33 45.53
CA PHE A 52 -44.56 127.58 44.13
C PHE A 52 -43.05 127.36 43.91
N VAL A 53 -42.66 126.26 43.25
CA VAL A 53 -41.28 125.97 42.83
C VAL A 53 -41.20 126.09 41.31
N VAL A 54 -40.14 126.78 40.87
CA VAL A 54 -39.85 127.26 39.52
C VAL A 54 -39.85 126.15 38.46
N TRP A 55 -40.38 126.47 37.29
CA TRP A 55 -40.52 125.63 36.10
C TRP A 55 -39.15 125.45 35.41
N ASP A 56 -38.48 124.32 35.65
CA ASP A 56 -37.22 123.97 34.98
C ASP A 56 -37.51 123.36 33.59
N VAL A 57 -37.26 124.17 32.56
CA VAL A 57 -37.49 123.82 31.15
C VAL A 57 -36.27 123.10 30.56
N ASP A 58 -35.05 123.34 31.10
CA ASP A 58 -33.80 122.83 30.52
C ASP A 58 -33.57 121.35 30.86
N GLY A 59 -33.93 120.90 32.08
CA GLY A 59 -33.81 119.49 32.46
C GLY A 59 -34.67 118.54 31.61
N ARG A 60 -35.87 118.97 31.18
CA ARG A 60 -36.79 118.14 30.37
C ARG A 60 -36.40 118.07 28.89
N VAL A 61 -35.74 119.11 28.36
CA VAL A 61 -35.22 119.09 26.98
C VAL A 61 -34.00 118.17 26.90
N GLY A 62 -33.11 118.19 27.90
CA GLY A 62 -32.00 117.24 28.01
C GLY A 62 -32.45 115.78 28.11
N ASP A 63 -33.49 115.48 28.90
CA ASP A 63 -34.05 114.13 28.98
C ASP A 63 -34.67 113.66 27.65
N MET A 64 -35.37 114.54 26.91
CA MET A 64 -35.89 114.22 25.58
C MET A 64 -34.77 113.97 24.55
N GLU A 65 -33.70 114.77 24.56
CA GLU A 65 -32.56 114.58 23.67
C GLU A 65 -31.82 113.26 23.95
N THR A 66 -31.71 112.89 25.24
CA THR A 66 -31.09 111.63 25.65
C THR A 66 -31.93 110.43 25.21
N GLN A 67 -33.26 110.48 25.40
CA GLN A 67 -34.18 109.45 24.91
C GLN A 67 -34.20 109.36 23.38
N PHE A 68 -34.09 110.47 22.66
CA PHE A 68 -34.03 110.48 21.21
C PHE A 68 -32.72 109.87 20.68
N LYS A 69 -31.61 110.09 21.39
CA LYS A 69 -30.32 109.49 21.08
C LYS A 69 -30.32 107.99 21.32
N GLU A 70 -30.88 107.53 22.45
CA GLU A 70 -31.05 106.10 22.73
C GLU A 70 -31.95 105.41 21.69
N LEU A 71 -33.04 106.07 21.27
CA LEU A 71 -33.90 105.55 20.22
C LEU A 71 -33.17 105.47 18.87
N LYS A 72 -32.38 106.49 18.52
CA LYS A 72 -31.58 106.52 17.30
C LYS A 72 -30.53 105.41 17.28
N ASP A 73 -29.86 105.17 18.40
CA ASP A 73 -28.87 104.10 18.51
C ASP A 73 -29.54 102.73 18.42
N MET A 74 -30.68 102.52 19.10
CA MET A 74 -31.47 101.29 19.01
C MET A 74 -31.95 101.00 17.57
N VAL A 75 -32.42 102.03 16.85
CA VAL A 75 -32.84 101.92 15.44
C VAL A 75 -31.64 101.57 14.54
N ASN A 76 -30.46 102.14 14.79
CA ASN A 76 -29.26 101.81 14.03
C ASN A 76 -28.78 100.38 14.29
N THR A 77 -28.82 99.90 15.54
CA THR A 77 -28.46 98.52 15.87
C THR A 77 -29.41 97.54 15.21
N THR A 78 -30.73 97.77 15.29
CA THR A 78 -31.72 96.91 14.63
C THR A 78 -31.62 96.93 13.10
N LEU A 79 -31.27 98.07 12.49
CA LEU A 79 -30.96 98.13 11.06
C LEU A 79 -29.72 97.31 10.67
N SER A 80 -28.69 97.30 11.53
CA SER A 80 -27.49 96.50 11.32
C SER A 80 -27.76 95.00 11.48
N GLU A 81 -28.54 94.61 12.49
CA GLU A 81 -28.97 93.22 12.69
C GLU A 81 -29.84 92.73 11.54
N ARG A 82 -30.76 93.56 11.04
CA ARG A 82 -31.59 93.25 9.87
C ARG A 82 -30.73 93.01 8.62
N LYS A 83 -29.71 93.85 8.38
CA LYS A 83 -28.76 93.62 7.27
C LYS A 83 -27.99 92.31 7.41
N GLY A 84 -27.59 91.96 8.64
CA GLY A 84 -26.94 90.67 8.92
C GLY A 84 -27.88 89.48 8.66
N GLN A 85 -29.15 89.59 9.07
CA GLN A 85 -30.17 88.58 8.80
C GLN A 85 -30.48 88.45 7.30
N ASP A 86 -30.54 89.55 6.57
CA ASP A 86 -30.76 89.55 5.12
C ASP A 86 -29.61 88.86 4.37
N HIS A 87 -28.35 89.09 4.77
CA HIS A 87 -27.20 88.39 4.21
C HIS A 87 -27.21 86.89 4.55
N ALA A 88 -27.56 86.51 5.79
CA ALA A 88 -27.68 85.10 6.17
C ALA A 88 -28.80 84.39 5.40
N LEU A 89 -29.91 85.08 5.14
CA LEU A 89 -31.02 84.58 4.32
C LEU A 89 -30.59 84.38 2.86
N GLU A 90 -29.79 85.30 2.30
CA GLU A 90 -29.27 85.16 0.95
C GLU A 90 -28.31 83.97 0.80
N LEU A 91 -27.42 83.76 1.78
CA LEU A 91 -26.53 82.60 1.82
C LEU A 91 -27.30 81.27 1.97
N ALA A 92 -28.38 81.27 2.77
CA ALA A 92 -29.24 80.09 2.90
C ALA A 92 -29.95 79.78 1.58
N LYS A 93 -30.42 80.81 0.85
CA LYS A 93 -31.04 80.64 -0.47
C LYS A 93 -30.08 80.03 -1.48
N THR A 94 -28.84 80.53 -1.58
CA THR A 94 -27.85 79.94 -2.48
C THR A 94 -27.55 78.49 -2.13
N ARG A 95 -27.42 78.17 -0.83
CA ARG A 95 -27.21 76.79 -0.40
C ARG A 95 -28.36 75.86 -0.74
N VAL A 96 -29.61 76.31 -0.61
CA VAL A 96 -30.79 75.54 -1.03
C VAL A 96 -30.73 75.26 -2.53
N THR A 97 -30.41 76.25 -3.36
CA THR A 97 -30.32 76.03 -4.82
C THR A 97 -29.21 75.06 -5.24
N GLU A 98 -28.08 75.03 -4.51
CA GLU A 98 -27.03 74.03 -4.74
C GLU A 98 -27.50 72.61 -4.38
N LEU A 99 -28.15 72.46 -3.22
CA LEU A 99 -28.67 71.16 -2.78
C LEU A 99 -29.76 70.64 -3.71
N GLU A 100 -30.60 71.52 -4.26
CA GLU A 100 -31.61 71.17 -5.27
C GLU A 100 -30.94 70.64 -6.56
N ARG A 101 -29.88 71.29 -7.04
CA ARG A 101 -29.11 70.82 -8.20
C ARG A 101 -28.44 69.48 -7.96
N ASP A 102 -27.88 69.26 -6.78
CA ASP A 102 -27.23 67.99 -6.44
C ASP A 102 -28.25 66.86 -6.27
N ARG A 103 -29.44 67.17 -5.72
CA ARG A 103 -30.56 66.22 -5.68
C ARG A 103 -30.96 65.78 -7.08
N GLU A 104 -31.13 66.72 -8.01
CA GLU A 104 -31.50 66.43 -9.39
C GLU A 104 -30.45 65.55 -10.11
N LYS A 105 -29.15 65.83 -9.91
CA LYS A 105 -28.07 64.98 -10.45
C LYS A 105 -28.11 63.56 -9.90
N LEU A 106 -28.35 63.40 -8.60
CA LEU A 106 -28.44 62.09 -7.96
C LEU A 106 -29.68 61.32 -8.41
N GLU A 107 -30.79 62.00 -8.64
CA GLU A 107 -32.03 61.43 -9.15
C GLU A 107 -31.83 60.89 -10.58
N ASN A 108 -31.24 61.69 -11.47
CA ASN A 108 -30.87 61.27 -12.82
C ASN A 108 -29.90 60.07 -12.83
N ARG A 109 -28.93 60.06 -11.91
CA ARG A 109 -27.98 58.94 -11.78
C ARG A 109 -28.66 57.67 -11.29
N ASN A 110 -29.60 57.78 -10.34
CA ASN A 110 -30.38 56.64 -9.87
C ASN A 110 -31.27 56.06 -10.97
N GLU A 111 -31.87 56.92 -11.79
CA GLU A 111 -32.68 56.48 -12.92
C GLU A 111 -31.84 55.71 -13.96
N SER A 112 -30.67 56.24 -14.32
CA SER A 112 -29.73 55.55 -15.23
C SER A 112 -29.21 54.22 -14.67
N LEU A 113 -28.98 54.13 -13.35
CA LEU A 113 -28.57 52.87 -12.72
C LEU A 113 -29.71 51.85 -12.69
N ARG A 114 -30.96 52.30 -12.54
CA ARG A 114 -32.14 51.42 -12.59
C ARG A 114 -32.33 50.83 -13.98
N THR A 115 -32.19 51.63 -15.03
CA THR A 115 -32.31 51.13 -16.41
C THR A 115 -31.22 50.11 -16.73
N ALA A 116 -29.96 50.40 -16.38
CA ALA A 116 -28.85 49.47 -16.59
C ALA A 116 -29.02 48.15 -15.81
N LEU A 117 -29.59 48.20 -14.61
CA LEU A 117 -29.88 47.02 -13.81
C LEU A 117 -30.97 46.14 -14.46
N ASP A 118 -32.01 46.76 -15.03
CA ASP A 118 -33.08 46.02 -15.69
C ASP A 118 -32.63 45.41 -17.02
N GLU A 119 -31.76 46.09 -17.78
CA GLU A 119 -31.08 45.55 -18.95
C GLU A 119 -30.22 44.33 -18.59
N ALA A 120 -29.37 44.43 -17.56
CA ALA A 120 -28.53 43.32 -17.11
C ALA A 120 -29.36 42.11 -16.65
N LYS A 121 -30.50 42.33 -15.97
CA LYS A 121 -31.43 41.25 -15.59
C LYS A 121 -32.09 40.59 -16.81
N GLN A 122 -32.33 41.35 -17.88
CA GLN A 122 -32.90 40.78 -19.10
C GLN A 122 -31.87 39.91 -19.83
N GLU A 123 -30.62 40.36 -19.93
CA GLU A 123 -29.51 39.56 -20.48
C GLU A 123 -29.27 38.28 -19.67
N GLU A 124 -29.28 38.37 -18.33
CA GLU A 124 -29.13 37.21 -17.46
C GLU A 124 -30.22 36.15 -17.73
N ARG A 125 -31.48 36.60 -17.87
CA ARG A 125 -32.61 35.70 -18.20
C ARG A 125 -32.43 35.03 -19.55
N GLN A 126 -31.95 35.76 -20.55
CA GLN A 126 -31.71 35.22 -21.88
C GLN A 126 -30.59 34.17 -21.87
N LEU A 127 -29.47 34.46 -21.19
CA LEU A 127 -28.35 33.53 -21.05
C LEU A 127 -28.74 32.25 -20.29
N ARG A 128 -29.60 32.36 -19.27
CA ARG A 128 -30.11 31.18 -18.55
C ARG A 128 -30.92 30.26 -19.46
N LEU A 129 -31.80 30.81 -20.30
CA LEU A 129 -32.59 30.03 -21.26
C LEU A 129 -31.70 29.35 -22.31
N GLU A 130 -30.68 30.05 -22.81
CA GLU A 130 -29.69 29.50 -23.76
C GLU A 130 -28.92 28.32 -23.13
N LEU A 131 -28.50 28.48 -21.87
CA LEU A 131 -27.79 27.45 -21.12
C LEU A 131 -28.66 26.21 -20.89
N GLU A 132 -29.92 26.38 -20.49
CA GLU A 132 -30.87 25.27 -20.31
C GLU A 132 -31.09 24.50 -21.61
N LYS A 133 -31.22 25.21 -22.73
CA LYS A 133 -31.33 24.59 -24.05
C LYS A 133 -30.09 23.76 -24.41
N GLN A 134 -28.88 24.31 -24.21
CA GLN A 134 -27.64 23.58 -24.48
C GLN A 134 -27.47 22.35 -23.59
N GLN A 135 -27.85 22.45 -22.31
CA GLN A 135 -27.83 21.31 -21.38
C GLN A 135 -28.80 20.21 -21.81
N TRP A 136 -29.98 20.59 -22.31
CA TRP A 136 -30.96 19.64 -22.83
C TRP A 136 -30.44 18.92 -24.09
N ASP A 137 -29.86 19.66 -25.04
CA ASP A 137 -29.28 19.09 -26.27
C ASP A 137 -28.10 18.14 -25.96
N HIS A 138 -27.21 18.52 -25.04
CA HIS A 138 -26.11 17.65 -24.59
C HIS A 138 -26.63 16.37 -23.93
N ARG A 139 -27.64 16.49 -23.07
CA ARG A 139 -28.23 15.32 -22.39
C ARG A 139 -28.82 14.34 -23.40
N ARG A 140 -29.52 14.85 -24.41
CA ARG A 140 -30.08 14.04 -25.49
C ARG A 140 -28.98 13.32 -26.29
N GLN A 141 -27.89 14.01 -26.64
CA GLN A 141 -26.77 13.38 -27.35
C GLN A 141 -26.11 12.26 -26.52
N ILE A 142 -25.92 12.49 -25.21
CA ILE A 142 -25.38 11.48 -24.30
C ILE A 142 -26.30 10.25 -24.24
N ASP A 143 -27.61 10.46 -24.17
CA ASP A 143 -28.58 9.36 -24.14
C ASP A 143 -28.58 8.55 -25.44
N ASP A 144 -28.47 9.21 -26.60
CA ASP A 144 -28.37 8.54 -27.90
C ASP A 144 -27.06 7.75 -28.05
N LEU A 145 -25.92 8.32 -27.63
CA LEU A 145 -24.63 7.62 -27.59
C LEU A 145 -24.65 6.42 -26.65
N ASN A 146 -25.27 6.55 -25.47
CA ASN A 146 -25.40 5.46 -24.51
C ASN A 146 -26.26 4.32 -25.06
N ARG A 147 -27.32 4.62 -25.82
CA ARG A 147 -28.13 3.60 -26.51
C ARG A 147 -27.32 2.86 -27.56
N GLN A 148 -26.64 3.58 -28.45
CA GLN A 148 -25.78 2.97 -29.46
C GLN A 148 -24.69 2.10 -28.83
N HIS A 149 -24.06 2.57 -27.76
CA HIS A 149 -23.05 1.79 -27.06
C HIS A 149 -23.63 0.51 -26.47
N ARG A 150 -24.82 0.57 -25.85
CA ARG A 150 -25.50 -0.61 -25.32
C ARG A 150 -25.78 -1.65 -26.41
N ASP A 151 -26.30 -1.22 -27.55
CA ASP A 151 -26.61 -2.11 -28.67
C ASP A 151 -25.33 -2.79 -29.20
N THR A 152 -24.24 -2.03 -29.38
CA THR A 152 -22.95 -2.61 -29.82
C THR A 152 -22.37 -3.61 -28.82
N VAL A 153 -22.52 -3.36 -27.52
CA VAL A 153 -22.05 -4.26 -26.46
C VAL A 153 -22.87 -5.54 -26.43
N GLU A 154 -24.19 -5.45 -26.61
CA GLU A 154 -25.05 -6.64 -26.70
C GLU A 154 -24.73 -7.49 -27.93
N ASP A 155 -24.52 -6.88 -29.10
CA ASP A 155 -24.15 -7.59 -30.32
C ASP A 155 -22.79 -8.29 -30.20
N LEU A 156 -21.77 -7.59 -29.67
CA LEU A 156 -20.46 -8.18 -29.41
C LEU A 156 -20.53 -9.31 -28.39
N SER A 157 -21.35 -9.16 -27.35
CA SER A 157 -21.55 -10.20 -26.34
C SER A 157 -22.22 -11.45 -26.92
N ARG A 158 -23.19 -11.27 -27.84
CA ARG A 158 -23.81 -12.38 -28.57
C ARG A 158 -22.79 -13.11 -29.44
N GLN A 159 -22.00 -12.37 -30.22
CA GLN A 159 -20.95 -12.95 -31.06
C GLN A 159 -19.89 -13.71 -30.25
N HIS A 160 -19.45 -13.14 -29.12
CA HIS A 160 -18.48 -13.79 -28.25
C HIS A 160 -19.07 -15.06 -27.62
N ARG A 161 -20.35 -15.06 -27.25
CA ARG A 161 -21.02 -16.26 -26.71
C ARG A 161 -21.06 -17.38 -27.75
N THR A 162 -21.42 -17.08 -28.99
CA THR A 162 -21.40 -18.07 -30.08
C THR A 162 -20.01 -18.61 -30.35
N SER A 163 -18.98 -17.77 -30.38
CA SER A 163 -17.60 -18.24 -30.58
C SER A 163 -17.08 -19.11 -29.43
N VAL A 164 -17.46 -18.80 -28.18
CA VAL A 164 -17.10 -19.63 -27.02
C VAL A 164 -17.81 -20.98 -27.08
N ASP A 165 -19.08 -21.01 -27.46
CA ASP A 165 -19.83 -22.26 -27.61
C ASP A 165 -19.24 -23.14 -28.73
N ASP A 166 -18.83 -22.54 -29.85
CA ASP A 166 -18.18 -23.25 -30.96
C ASP A 166 -16.80 -23.81 -30.56
N LEU A 167 -15.95 -23.00 -29.91
CA LEU A 167 -14.65 -23.45 -29.41
C LEU A 167 -14.77 -24.53 -28.33
N SER A 168 -15.81 -24.46 -27.49
CA SER A 168 -16.07 -25.48 -26.47
C SER A 168 -16.44 -26.82 -27.12
N ARG A 169 -17.25 -26.81 -28.18
CA ARG A 169 -17.58 -28.03 -28.95
C ARG A 169 -16.35 -28.63 -29.63
N GLU A 170 -15.48 -27.79 -30.19
CA GLU A 170 -14.24 -28.25 -30.82
C GLU A 170 -13.27 -28.86 -29.79
N LEU A 171 -13.16 -28.25 -28.60
CA LEU A 171 -12.37 -28.78 -27.50
C LEU A 171 -12.91 -30.13 -27.00
N ASP A 172 -14.23 -30.27 -26.84
CA ASP A 172 -14.86 -31.53 -26.43
C ASP A 172 -14.64 -32.63 -27.47
N TYR A 173 -14.73 -32.29 -28.76
CA TYR A 173 -14.43 -33.22 -29.85
C TYR A 173 -12.97 -33.71 -29.82
N LEU A 174 -12.00 -32.79 -29.68
CA LEU A 174 -10.57 -33.14 -29.60
C LEU A 174 -10.27 -33.98 -28.35
N LYS A 175 -10.89 -33.65 -27.22
CA LYS A 175 -10.75 -34.41 -25.97
C LYS A 175 -11.30 -35.83 -26.10
N GLU A 176 -12.43 -36.01 -26.77
CA GLU A 176 -12.99 -37.35 -27.02
C GLU A 176 -12.13 -38.17 -27.99
N GLN A 177 -11.51 -37.52 -28.97
CA GLN A 177 -10.56 -38.17 -29.88
C GLN A 177 -9.30 -38.64 -29.14
N GLU A 178 -8.69 -37.75 -28.34
CA GLU A 178 -7.46 -38.07 -27.61
C GLU A 178 -7.68 -39.18 -26.57
N THR A 179 -8.82 -39.14 -25.87
CA THR A 179 -9.19 -40.21 -24.91
C THR A 179 -9.41 -41.56 -25.59
N LYS A 180 -10.01 -41.60 -26.79
CA LYS A 180 -10.13 -42.85 -27.57
C LYS A 180 -8.76 -43.39 -27.98
N GLU A 181 -7.84 -42.55 -28.43
CA GLU A 181 -6.49 -42.97 -28.82
C GLU A 181 -5.67 -43.50 -27.62
N HIS A 182 -5.75 -42.82 -26.47
CA HIS A 182 -5.09 -43.29 -25.25
C HIS A 182 -5.69 -44.61 -24.76
N GLN A 183 -7.03 -44.77 -24.81
CA GLN A 183 -7.68 -46.02 -24.44
C GLN A 183 -7.24 -47.19 -25.34
N GLN A 184 -7.16 -46.97 -26.66
CA GLN A 184 -6.65 -47.98 -27.59
C GLN A 184 -5.19 -48.37 -27.32
N ARG A 185 -4.34 -47.40 -26.95
CA ARG A 185 -2.95 -47.67 -26.54
C ARG A 185 -2.88 -48.49 -25.25
N ILE A 186 -3.70 -48.15 -24.25
CA ILE A 186 -3.77 -48.88 -22.98
C ILE A 186 -4.26 -50.32 -23.22
N ASP A 187 -5.31 -50.49 -24.02
CA ASP A 187 -5.85 -51.82 -24.35
C ASP A 187 -4.82 -52.67 -25.12
N GLY A 188 -4.05 -52.05 -26.02
CA GLY A 188 -2.95 -52.70 -26.74
C GLY A 188 -1.81 -53.16 -25.81
N LEU A 189 -1.35 -52.28 -24.93
CA LEU A 189 -0.33 -52.62 -23.92
C LEU A 189 -0.81 -53.71 -22.95
N THR A 190 -2.07 -53.64 -22.52
CA THR A 190 -2.67 -54.62 -21.61
C THR A 190 -2.70 -56.01 -22.24
N ARG A 191 -3.11 -56.12 -23.52
CA ARG A 191 -3.07 -57.40 -24.23
C ARG A 191 -1.66 -57.94 -24.40
N HIS A 192 -0.70 -57.07 -24.70
CA HIS A 192 0.70 -57.47 -24.86
C HIS A 192 1.26 -58.06 -23.57
N TYR A 193 1.06 -57.38 -22.43
CA TYR A 193 1.52 -57.88 -21.14
C TYR A 193 0.76 -59.13 -20.66
N GLN A 194 -0.53 -59.25 -20.97
CA GLN A 194 -1.28 -60.48 -20.68
C GLN A 194 -0.71 -61.69 -21.44
N GLN A 195 -0.36 -61.48 -22.72
CA GLN A 195 0.24 -62.53 -23.54
C GLN A 195 1.63 -62.95 -23.05
N GLU A 196 2.49 -61.98 -22.66
CA GLU A 196 3.79 -62.30 -22.05
C GLU A 196 3.66 -63.10 -20.75
N LEU A 197 2.66 -62.76 -19.92
CA LEU A 197 2.36 -63.47 -18.68
C LEU A 197 1.88 -64.91 -18.92
N GLU A 198 1.06 -65.12 -19.95
CA GLU A 198 0.61 -66.45 -20.37
C GLU A 198 1.78 -67.29 -20.93
N ASP A 199 2.66 -66.69 -21.73
CA ASP A 199 3.83 -67.38 -22.29
C ASP A 199 4.82 -67.81 -21.19
N GLU A 200 5.10 -66.95 -20.20
CA GLU A 200 5.93 -67.33 -19.04
C GLU A 200 5.24 -68.38 -18.17
N ARG A 201 3.92 -68.30 -17.97
CA ARG A 201 3.16 -69.36 -17.27
C ARG A 201 3.30 -70.70 -17.99
N HIS A 202 3.12 -70.74 -19.30
CA HIS A 202 3.28 -71.97 -20.08
C HIS A 202 4.71 -72.51 -20.04
N LYS A 203 5.72 -71.64 -20.00
CA LYS A 203 7.12 -72.04 -19.85
C LYS A 203 7.39 -72.66 -18.48
N LYS A 204 6.86 -72.07 -17.42
CA LYS A 204 6.97 -72.60 -16.05
C LYS A 204 6.21 -73.92 -15.87
N ASP A 205 5.03 -74.06 -16.48
CA ASP A 205 4.28 -75.32 -16.47
C ASP A 205 5.02 -76.45 -17.18
N ARG A 206 5.73 -76.15 -18.29
CA ARG A 206 6.61 -77.11 -18.97
C ARG A 206 7.78 -77.54 -18.08
N GLU A 207 8.47 -76.60 -17.43
CA GLU A 207 9.55 -76.92 -16.47
C GLU A 207 9.04 -77.80 -15.31
N ILE A 208 7.84 -77.51 -14.78
CA ILE A 208 7.22 -78.30 -13.72
C ILE A 208 6.87 -79.72 -14.23
N GLN A 209 6.35 -79.86 -15.44
CA GLN A 209 6.08 -81.18 -16.02
C GLN A 209 7.36 -82.00 -16.24
N GLU A 210 8.44 -81.39 -16.74
CA GLU A 210 9.73 -82.07 -16.93
C GLU A 210 10.32 -82.54 -15.59
N LEU A 211 10.25 -81.69 -14.55
CA LEU A 211 10.69 -82.07 -13.20
C LEU A 211 9.85 -83.22 -12.62
N ARG A 212 8.53 -83.19 -12.83
CA ARG A 212 7.65 -84.29 -12.41
C ARG A 212 7.97 -85.60 -13.14
N MET A 213 8.25 -85.56 -14.45
CA MET A 213 8.64 -86.75 -15.20
C MET A 213 9.98 -87.31 -14.72
N ARG A 214 10.98 -86.45 -14.45
CA ARG A 214 12.27 -86.89 -13.87
C ARG A 214 12.08 -87.55 -12.51
N MET A 215 11.33 -86.92 -11.60
CA MET A 215 11.02 -87.53 -10.30
C MET A 215 10.29 -88.88 -10.43
N ASN A 216 9.37 -89.00 -11.39
CA ASN A 216 8.63 -90.25 -11.57
C ASN A 216 9.53 -91.36 -12.14
N ASN A 217 10.44 -91.02 -13.06
CA ASN A 217 11.44 -91.96 -13.57
C ASN A 217 12.44 -92.38 -12.48
N ASP A 218 12.93 -91.42 -11.69
CA ASP A 218 13.82 -91.69 -10.57
C ASP A 218 13.15 -92.60 -9.53
N ASN A 219 11.85 -92.39 -9.24
CA ASN A 219 11.08 -93.26 -8.35
C ASN A 219 10.87 -94.67 -8.93
N LEU A 220 10.61 -94.81 -10.23
CA LEU A 220 10.49 -96.11 -10.90
C LEU A 220 11.82 -96.88 -10.90
N ASP A 221 12.94 -96.18 -11.11
CA ASP A 221 14.28 -96.76 -11.02
C ASP A 221 14.61 -97.18 -9.58
N LEU A 222 14.19 -96.39 -8.59
CA LEU A 222 14.33 -96.73 -7.17
C LEU A 222 13.50 -97.97 -6.80
N GLU A 223 12.24 -98.05 -7.23
CA GLU A 223 11.37 -99.21 -7.01
C GLU A 223 11.90 -100.47 -7.70
N SER A 224 12.43 -100.34 -8.93
CA SER A 224 13.06 -101.45 -9.66
C SER A 224 14.32 -101.95 -8.94
N SER A 225 15.12 -101.02 -8.40
CA SER A 225 16.31 -101.35 -7.59
C SER A 225 15.93 -102.01 -6.27
N LEU A 226 14.89 -101.53 -5.58
CA LEU A 226 14.35 -102.12 -4.36
C LEU A 226 13.80 -103.53 -4.61
N GLN A 227 13.05 -103.75 -5.70
CA GLN A 227 12.57 -105.09 -6.06
C GLN A 227 13.69 -106.06 -6.42
N LYS A 228 14.77 -105.59 -7.07
CA LYS A 228 15.97 -106.41 -7.28
C LYS A 228 16.63 -106.77 -5.95
N LYS A 229 16.77 -105.80 -5.04
CA LYS A 229 17.35 -106.03 -3.71
C LYS A 229 16.50 -106.95 -2.84
N ASP A 230 15.18 -106.91 -2.95
CA ASP A 230 14.29 -107.83 -2.25
C ASP A 230 14.33 -109.26 -2.81
N ARG A 231 14.48 -109.42 -4.13
CA ARG A 231 14.70 -110.75 -4.76
C ARG A 231 16.06 -111.33 -4.37
N GLU A 232 17.12 -110.50 -4.38
CA GLU A 232 18.45 -110.87 -3.87
C GLU A 232 18.38 -111.26 -2.38
N MET A 233 17.58 -110.55 -1.55
CA MET A 233 17.36 -110.91 -0.15
C MET A 233 16.60 -112.23 0.03
N GLN A 234 15.62 -112.54 -0.82
CA GLN A 234 14.89 -113.81 -0.77
C GLN A 234 15.77 -115.01 -1.21
N GLU A 235 16.62 -114.83 -2.24
CA GLU A 235 17.62 -115.81 -2.63
C GLU A 235 18.68 -116.02 -1.54
N MET A 236 19.17 -114.93 -0.92
CA MET A 236 20.11 -115.01 0.20
C MET A 236 19.48 -115.70 1.42
N ARG A 237 18.17 -115.51 1.69
CA ARG A 237 17.46 -116.21 2.77
C ARG A 237 17.26 -117.70 2.49
N SER A 238 17.00 -118.08 1.23
CA SER A 238 16.96 -119.47 0.76
C SER A 238 18.33 -120.15 0.89
N GLN A 239 19.40 -119.45 0.53
CA GLN A 239 20.77 -119.92 0.70
C GLN A 239 21.18 -120.02 2.17
N ILE A 240 20.73 -119.11 3.05
CA ILE A 240 20.95 -119.19 4.50
C ILE A 240 20.25 -120.39 5.14
N GLN A 241 19.10 -120.83 4.59
CA GLN A 241 18.41 -122.05 5.06
C GLN A 241 19.22 -123.31 4.72
N GLY A 242 19.81 -123.40 3.52
CA GLY A 242 20.69 -124.51 3.13
C GLY A 242 22.08 -124.47 3.78
N LEU A 243 22.66 -123.28 3.94
CA LEU A 243 23.96 -123.09 4.59
C LEU A 243 23.90 -123.33 6.11
N ARG A 244 22.73 -123.26 6.76
CA ARG A 244 22.56 -123.67 8.16
C ARG A 244 22.73 -125.18 8.35
N GLU A 245 22.43 -125.99 7.34
CA GLU A 245 22.63 -127.46 7.35
C GLU A 245 24.09 -127.84 6.97
N GLU A 246 24.84 -126.92 6.36
CA GLU A 246 26.28 -127.05 6.08
C GLU A 246 27.18 -126.38 7.13
N LEU A 247 26.67 -125.44 7.93
CA LEU A 247 27.37 -124.74 9.02
C LEU A 247 27.66 -125.66 10.23
N GLU A 248 26.98 -126.80 10.34
CA GLU A 248 27.40 -127.89 11.24
C GLU A 248 28.75 -128.51 10.81
N ARG A 249 29.09 -128.43 9.50
CA ARG A 249 30.34 -128.96 8.91
C ARG A 249 31.46 -127.91 8.79
N GLU A 250 31.13 -126.63 8.67
CA GLU A 250 32.07 -125.52 8.40
C GLU A 250 32.62 -124.79 9.64
N LYS A 251 32.52 -125.36 10.85
CA LYS A 251 33.32 -124.93 12.03
C LYS A 251 34.84 -125.16 11.85
N SER A 252 35.21 -125.83 10.76
CA SER A 252 36.58 -126.20 10.38
C SER A 252 37.38 -125.06 9.73
N LEU A 253 36.74 -124.05 9.11
CA LEU A 253 37.45 -123.10 8.21
C LEU A 253 37.63 -121.69 8.80
N LYS A 254 37.87 -121.61 10.11
CA LYS A 254 38.03 -120.41 10.94
C LYS A 254 39.22 -119.48 10.59
N GLY A 255 39.99 -119.75 9.53
CA GLY A 255 41.27 -119.06 9.25
C GLY A 255 41.22 -117.85 8.30
N SER A 256 40.22 -117.73 7.44
CA SER A 256 40.21 -116.72 6.36
C SER A 256 39.54 -115.39 6.72
N LEU A 257 38.78 -115.32 7.81
CA LEU A 257 37.99 -114.15 8.22
C LEU A 257 38.79 -113.02 8.89
N GLN A 258 40.08 -113.22 9.18
CA GLN A 258 40.89 -112.24 9.90
C GLN A 258 41.43 -111.08 9.04
N ALA A 259 41.43 -111.21 7.70
CA ALA A 259 41.97 -110.19 6.79
C ALA A 259 40.99 -109.03 6.52
N ASN A 260 39.69 -109.32 6.34
CA ASN A 260 38.67 -108.32 5.95
C ASN A 260 38.33 -107.31 7.06
N ILE A 261 38.63 -107.63 8.33
CA ILE A 261 38.35 -106.74 9.47
C ILE A 261 39.33 -105.55 9.51
N SER A 262 40.55 -105.72 9.01
CA SER A 262 41.57 -104.65 9.07
C SER A 262 41.30 -103.52 8.07
N GLU A 263 40.85 -103.86 6.86
CA GLU A 263 40.62 -102.92 5.75
C GLU A 263 39.39 -102.02 5.98
N LEU A 264 38.33 -102.58 6.55
CA LEU A 264 37.12 -101.84 6.95
C LEU A 264 37.39 -100.84 8.09
N SER A 265 38.30 -101.15 9.01
CA SER A 265 38.64 -100.24 10.12
C SER A 265 39.40 -98.98 9.65
N ALA A 266 40.30 -99.12 8.68
CA ALA A 266 41.12 -98.02 8.16
C ALA A 266 40.29 -97.02 7.31
N SER A 267 39.29 -97.52 6.58
CA SER A 267 38.30 -96.71 5.87
C SER A 267 37.46 -95.86 6.84
N ASN A 268 37.03 -96.47 7.95
CA ASN A 268 36.17 -95.80 8.94
C ASN A 268 36.91 -94.64 9.63
N THR A 269 38.18 -94.82 10.01
CA THR A 269 39.00 -93.75 10.60
C THR A 269 39.23 -92.56 9.65
N THR A 270 39.30 -92.82 8.34
CA THR A 270 39.51 -91.77 7.33
C THR A 270 38.24 -90.93 7.12
N LEU A 271 37.06 -91.57 7.15
CA LEU A 271 35.77 -90.89 7.08
C LEU A 271 35.50 -90.08 8.36
N GLU A 272 35.82 -90.61 9.54
CA GLU A 272 35.71 -89.89 10.81
C GLU A 272 36.57 -88.62 10.83
N ALA A 273 37.80 -88.67 10.30
CA ALA A 273 38.66 -87.50 10.18
C ALA A 273 38.07 -86.42 9.25
N LYS A 274 37.47 -86.80 8.12
CA LYS A 274 36.79 -85.87 7.21
C LYS A 274 35.53 -85.26 7.83
N ILE A 275 34.74 -86.04 8.55
CA ILE A 275 33.55 -85.56 9.27
C ILE A 275 33.94 -84.53 10.33
N ASN A 276 35.01 -84.78 11.10
CA ASN A 276 35.49 -83.82 12.10
C ASN A 276 36.03 -82.53 11.47
N SER A 277 36.73 -82.62 10.34
CA SER A 277 37.20 -81.44 9.59
C SER A 277 36.03 -80.57 9.10
N LEU A 278 35.02 -81.20 8.48
CA LEU A 278 33.83 -80.49 8.01
C LEU A 278 33.02 -79.88 9.16
N ARG A 279 32.92 -80.57 10.32
CA ARG A 279 32.26 -80.02 11.52
C ARG A 279 32.94 -78.75 12.02
N LEU A 280 34.27 -78.74 12.14
CA LEU A 280 35.02 -77.54 12.55
C LEU A 280 34.85 -76.39 11.56
N GLN A 281 34.78 -76.69 10.26
CA GLN A 281 34.54 -75.67 9.23
C GLN A 281 33.13 -75.08 9.31
N VAL A 282 32.11 -75.90 9.60
CA VAL A 282 30.74 -75.43 9.84
C VAL A 282 30.68 -74.58 11.10
N GLU A 283 31.30 -75.01 12.20
CA GLU A 283 31.29 -74.29 13.48
C GLU A 283 32.00 -72.92 13.37
N PHE A 284 33.09 -72.84 12.58
CA PHE A 284 33.76 -71.59 12.25
C PHE A 284 32.87 -70.63 11.45
N LEU A 285 32.21 -71.13 10.40
CA LEU A 285 31.31 -70.32 9.57
C LEU A 285 30.06 -69.85 10.35
N GLU A 286 29.52 -70.69 11.23
CA GLU A 286 28.42 -70.32 12.13
C GLU A 286 28.84 -69.23 13.12
N SER A 287 30.06 -69.29 13.66
CA SER A 287 30.62 -68.26 14.54
C SER A 287 30.79 -66.92 13.81
N ASP A 288 31.34 -66.91 12.59
CA ASP A 288 31.48 -65.70 11.78
C ASP A 288 30.12 -65.12 11.38
N SER A 289 29.16 -65.97 11.00
CA SER A 289 27.80 -65.55 10.68
C SER A 289 27.10 -64.92 11.89
N LYS A 290 27.29 -65.49 13.08
CA LYS A 290 26.76 -64.94 14.32
C LYS A 290 27.37 -63.58 14.67
N ALA A 291 28.70 -63.44 14.56
CA ALA A 291 29.38 -62.16 14.78
C ALA A 291 28.92 -61.07 13.79
N GLN A 292 28.69 -61.42 12.52
CA GLN A 292 28.11 -60.51 11.55
C GLN A 292 26.68 -60.11 11.94
N SER A 293 25.84 -61.07 12.34
CA SER A 293 24.45 -60.79 12.74
C SER A 293 24.36 -59.85 13.95
N ASP A 294 25.24 -60.02 14.94
CA ASP A 294 25.31 -59.13 16.12
C ASP A 294 25.77 -57.71 15.73
N SER A 295 26.70 -57.59 14.78
CA SER A 295 27.14 -56.30 14.23
C SER A 295 26.02 -55.58 13.47
N PHE A 296 25.24 -56.31 12.66
CA PHE A 296 24.08 -55.77 11.97
C PHE A 296 23.02 -55.26 12.95
N ALA A 297 22.69 -56.03 14.00
CA ALA A 297 21.75 -55.61 15.03
C ALA A 297 22.22 -54.35 15.78
N SER A 298 23.52 -54.27 16.09
CA SER A 298 24.08 -53.06 16.71
C SER A 298 24.04 -51.85 15.76
N MET A 299 24.30 -52.04 14.47
CA MET A 299 24.24 -50.97 13.48
C MET A 299 22.80 -50.49 13.27
N GLU A 300 21.84 -51.40 13.20
CA GLU A 300 20.42 -51.10 13.08
C GLU A 300 19.91 -50.30 14.29
N SER A 301 20.27 -50.71 15.51
CA SER A 301 19.93 -49.97 16.73
C SER A 301 20.49 -48.54 16.72
N ARG A 302 21.77 -48.36 16.33
CA ARG A 302 22.37 -47.02 16.20
C ARG A 302 21.69 -46.17 15.13
N LEU A 303 21.29 -46.78 14.02
CA LEU A 303 20.57 -46.09 12.95
C LEU A 303 19.19 -45.63 13.42
N GLN A 304 18.43 -46.49 14.11
CA GLN A 304 17.13 -46.13 14.68
C GLN A 304 17.25 -44.99 15.69
N ASP A 305 18.27 -45.03 16.57
CA ASP A 305 18.53 -43.95 17.52
C ASP A 305 18.88 -42.64 16.81
N ALA A 306 19.71 -42.70 15.77
CA ALA A 306 20.07 -41.52 14.97
C ALA A 306 18.85 -40.91 14.26
N ILE A 307 17.96 -41.73 13.70
CA ILE A 307 16.71 -41.28 13.07
C ILE A 307 15.81 -40.61 14.10
N ARG A 308 15.61 -41.22 15.28
CA ARG A 308 14.79 -40.64 16.35
C ARG A 308 15.31 -39.27 16.80
N VAL A 309 16.62 -39.16 17.03
CA VAL A 309 17.24 -37.87 17.43
C VAL A 309 17.08 -36.82 16.33
N ALA A 310 17.23 -37.20 15.06
CA ALA A 310 17.03 -36.30 13.93
C ALA A 310 15.57 -35.81 13.82
N GLU A 311 14.59 -36.70 14.02
CA GLU A 311 13.16 -36.34 14.01
C GLU A 311 12.80 -35.39 15.16
N GLU A 312 13.27 -35.66 16.38
CA GLU A 312 13.06 -34.78 17.53
C GLU A 312 13.69 -33.40 17.32
N ALA A 313 14.91 -33.34 16.78
CA ALA A 313 15.57 -32.08 16.43
C ALA A 313 14.77 -31.31 15.37
N ARG A 314 14.27 -31.98 14.34
CA ARG A 314 13.44 -31.37 13.28
C ARG A 314 12.14 -30.80 13.83
N GLN A 315 11.45 -31.53 14.73
CA GLN A 315 10.23 -31.03 15.37
C GLN A 315 10.49 -29.78 16.22
N LYS A 316 11.60 -29.76 16.99
CA LYS A 316 12.00 -28.58 17.75
C LYS A 316 12.25 -27.38 16.84
N LEU A 317 12.98 -27.56 15.74
CA LEU A 317 13.25 -26.51 14.76
C LEU A 317 11.97 -25.92 14.13
N ILE A 318 10.98 -26.77 13.83
CA ILE A 318 9.68 -26.33 13.32
C ILE A 318 8.96 -25.45 14.36
N LYS A 319 8.91 -25.91 15.62
CA LYS A 319 8.27 -25.17 16.70
C LYS A 319 8.94 -23.82 16.97
N GLU A 320 10.27 -23.80 17.01
CA GLU A 320 11.05 -22.57 17.18
C GLU A 320 10.79 -21.56 16.05
N GLU A 321 10.65 -22.02 14.80
CA GLU A 321 10.31 -21.14 13.67
C GLU A 321 8.91 -20.53 13.84
N THR A 322 7.93 -21.31 14.28
CA THR A 322 6.59 -20.80 14.56
C THR A 322 6.61 -19.75 15.67
N GLU A 323 7.34 -19.99 16.75
CA GLU A 323 7.49 -19.03 17.86
C GLU A 323 8.24 -17.76 17.41
N ARG A 324 9.31 -17.90 16.63
CA ARG A 324 10.04 -16.76 16.06
C ARG A 324 9.11 -15.87 15.23
N ARG A 325 8.26 -16.43 14.36
CA ARG A 325 7.28 -15.65 13.56
C ARG A 325 6.35 -14.83 14.44
N VAL A 326 5.86 -15.40 15.53
CA VAL A 326 4.94 -14.71 16.46
C VAL A 326 5.66 -13.59 17.21
N LEU A 327 6.83 -13.89 17.80
CA LEU A 327 7.62 -12.91 18.54
C LEU A 327 8.10 -11.78 17.64
N PHE A 328 8.55 -12.11 16.44
CA PHE A 328 9.01 -11.15 15.45
C PHE A 328 7.89 -10.21 15.01
N ASN A 329 6.68 -10.73 14.77
CA ASN A 329 5.56 -9.84 14.46
C ASN A 329 5.23 -8.91 15.63
N LYS A 330 5.22 -9.40 16.86
CA LYS A 330 4.97 -8.58 18.05
C LYS A 330 6.02 -7.49 18.21
N TYR A 331 7.29 -7.80 17.94
CA TYR A 331 8.37 -6.82 17.90
C TYR A 331 8.12 -5.74 16.81
N GLN A 332 7.69 -6.14 15.62
CA GLN A 332 7.37 -5.21 14.54
C GLN A 332 6.14 -4.33 14.85
N GLU A 333 5.12 -4.87 15.53
CA GLU A 333 3.95 -4.08 15.98
C GLU A 333 4.34 -3.02 17.01
N LEU A 334 5.26 -3.35 17.93
CA LEU A 334 5.78 -2.38 18.91
C LEU A 334 6.57 -1.23 18.27
N LYS A 335 7.22 -1.48 17.13
CA LYS A 335 7.87 -0.44 16.32
C LYS A 335 6.89 0.44 15.53
N GLY A 336 5.62 0.08 15.49
CA GLY A 336 4.61 0.79 14.70
C GLY A 336 4.47 0.26 13.26
N ASN A 337 3.25 0.32 12.74
CA ASN A 337 2.93 -0.17 11.39
C ASN A 337 3.31 0.81 10.29
N ILE A 338 3.40 2.11 10.59
CA ILE A 338 4.01 3.12 9.71
C ILE A 338 5.31 3.55 10.34
N ARG A 339 6.38 3.49 9.56
CA ARG A 339 7.69 4.04 9.91
C ARG A 339 8.14 5.01 8.84
N VAL A 340 8.91 6.00 9.25
CA VAL A 340 9.49 7.03 8.40
C VAL A 340 10.98 7.10 8.67
N MET A 341 11.78 6.93 7.62
CA MET A 341 13.23 7.08 7.69
C MET A 341 13.67 8.20 6.74
N CYS A 342 14.53 9.08 7.22
CA CYS A 342 15.13 10.13 6.41
C CYS A 342 16.47 9.66 5.86
N ARG A 343 16.74 9.91 4.58
CA ARG A 343 18.04 9.65 3.99
C ARG A 343 18.51 10.86 3.20
N VAL A 344 19.67 11.38 3.60
CA VAL A 344 20.35 12.45 2.87
C VAL A 344 21.35 11.80 1.93
N ARG A 345 21.31 12.14 0.64
CA ARG A 345 22.31 11.64 -0.32
C ARG A 345 23.64 12.42 -0.17
N PRO A 346 24.79 11.84 -0.57
CA PRO A 346 26.03 12.61 -0.72
C PRO A 346 25.90 13.65 -1.83
N ALA A 347 26.65 14.75 -1.70
CA ALA A 347 26.95 15.64 -2.82
C ALA A 347 27.84 14.88 -3.80
N LEU A 348 27.53 14.96 -5.10
CA LEU A 348 28.20 14.15 -6.11
C LEU A 348 29.55 14.75 -6.52
N ASP A 349 29.63 16.07 -6.59
CA ASP A 349 30.83 16.83 -6.93
C ASP A 349 30.79 18.24 -6.32
N GLU A 350 31.94 18.95 -6.32
CA GLU A 350 32.03 20.34 -5.87
C GLU A 350 31.28 21.32 -6.80
N THR A 351 30.87 20.86 -7.99
CA THR A 351 30.16 21.66 -8.99
C THR A 351 28.64 21.66 -8.80
N GLU A 352 28.10 20.76 -7.95
CA GLU A 352 26.66 20.61 -7.69
C GLU A 352 26.06 21.81 -6.95
N GLY A 353 26.90 22.68 -6.40
CA GLY A 353 26.53 23.93 -5.74
C GLY A 353 26.77 23.90 -4.23
N GLU A 354 26.35 24.98 -3.58
CA GLU A 354 26.50 25.14 -2.12
C GLU A 354 25.63 24.13 -1.37
N GLN A 355 26.17 23.53 -0.31
CA GLN A 355 25.42 22.63 0.56
C GLN A 355 24.61 23.42 1.60
N ALA A 356 23.38 22.97 1.83
CA ALA A 356 22.55 23.49 2.89
C ALA A 356 23.14 23.16 4.26
N LYS A 357 23.01 24.10 5.20
CA LYS A 357 23.45 23.88 6.57
C LYS A 357 22.49 22.93 7.29
N MET A 358 22.90 21.66 7.42
CA MET A 358 22.18 20.61 8.15
C MET A 358 23.01 20.12 9.34
N SER A 359 22.37 19.87 10.47
CA SER A 359 22.97 19.09 11.56
C SER A 359 22.33 17.71 11.63
N PHE A 360 23.19 16.71 11.79
CA PHE A 360 22.83 15.30 11.83
C PHE A 360 22.82 14.79 13.28
N PRO A 361 22.13 13.68 13.56
CA PRO A 361 22.05 13.15 14.90
C PRO A 361 23.38 12.52 15.33
N ASP A 362 23.56 12.41 16.64
CA ASP A 362 24.65 11.63 17.23
C ASP A 362 24.40 10.14 16.99
N ASP A 363 25.47 9.33 16.89
CA ASP A 363 25.41 7.88 16.63
C ASP A 363 24.44 7.12 17.56
N LYS A 364 24.18 7.64 18.77
CA LYS A 364 23.33 7.01 19.78
C LYS A 364 21.82 7.19 19.55
N THR A 365 21.39 8.31 19.01
CA THR A 365 19.95 8.63 18.85
C THR A 365 19.49 8.40 17.42
N SER A 366 20.32 8.72 16.42
CA SER A 366 20.06 8.49 14.99
C SER A 366 18.67 8.95 14.48
N SER A 367 17.95 9.82 15.19
CA SER A 367 16.52 10.11 14.94
C SER A 367 16.21 11.56 14.55
N GLU A 368 17.08 12.51 14.90
CA GLU A 368 16.82 13.95 14.70
C GLU A 368 17.72 14.56 13.61
N ILE A 369 17.12 15.33 12.70
CA ILE A 369 17.82 16.17 11.73
C ILE A 369 17.37 17.62 11.89
N VAL A 370 18.31 18.57 11.94
CA VAL A 370 17.98 19.99 11.99
C VAL A 370 18.43 20.67 10.71
N LEU A 371 17.49 21.30 10.02
CA LEU A 371 17.72 22.01 8.78
C LEU A 371 17.70 23.51 9.03
N ALA A 372 18.78 24.21 8.67
CA ALA A 372 18.78 25.67 8.67
C ALA A 372 17.93 26.19 7.51
N GLY A 373 16.96 27.05 7.83
CA GLY A 373 16.09 27.71 6.87
C GLY A 373 16.81 28.73 5.98
N PRO A 374 16.05 29.33 5.04
CA PRO A 374 16.60 30.35 4.15
C PRO A 374 17.09 31.56 4.94
N GLU A 375 18.01 32.31 4.35
CA GLU A 375 18.52 33.55 4.94
C GLU A 375 17.45 34.63 5.02
N GLU A 376 17.17 35.07 6.25
CA GLU A 376 16.30 36.21 6.53
C GLU A 376 17.18 37.40 6.90
N LYS A 377 17.14 38.45 6.05
CA LYS A 377 17.80 39.74 6.32
C LYS A 377 16.85 40.62 7.11
N SER A 378 17.23 40.94 8.34
CA SER A 378 16.52 41.96 9.12
C SER A 378 16.70 43.35 8.52
N SER A 379 15.81 44.28 8.87
CA SER A 379 15.89 45.71 8.49
C SER A 379 17.21 46.39 8.90
N LEU A 380 17.93 45.79 9.86
CA LEU A 380 19.23 46.23 10.37
C LEU A 380 20.43 45.55 9.67
N GLY A 381 20.20 44.76 8.62
CA GLY A 381 21.26 44.08 7.87
C GLY A 381 21.80 42.80 8.52
N VAL A 382 21.32 42.41 9.69
CA VAL A 382 21.68 41.13 10.32
C VAL A 382 21.02 39.98 9.54
N VAL A 383 21.85 39.07 9.02
CA VAL A 383 21.42 37.82 8.37
C VAL A 383 21.21 36.77 9.46
N SER A 384 20.01 36.20 9.53
CA SER A 384 19.68 35.09 10.43
C SER A 384 19.05 33.94 9.66
N ARG A 385 19.21 32.71 10.15
CA ARG A 385 18.53 31.52 9.61
C ARG A 385 17.71 30.89 10.73
N LYS A 386 16.46 30.54 10.43
CA LYS A 386 15.59 29.81 11.35
C LYS A 386 15.88 28.32 11.28
N ASN A 387 16.14 27.66 12.41
CA ASN A 387 16.34 26.22 12.44
C ASN A 387 15.00 25.47 12.45
N TYR A 388 14.92 24.38 11.69
CA TYR A 388 13.77 23.48 11.62
C TYR A 388 14.20 22.07 12.04
N PRO A 389 13.92 21.67 13.30
CA PRO A 389 14.17 20.30 13.75
C PRO A 389 13.08 19.35 13.22
N PHE A 390 13.49 18.15 12.84
CA PHE A 390 12.62 17.06 12.40
C PHE A 390 13.08 15.75 13.04
N GLU A 391 12.12 14.97 13.54
CA GLU A 391 12.36 13.67 14.19
C GLU A 391 11.67 12.56 13.38
N PHE A 392 12.37 11.44 13.21
CA PHE A 392 11.95 10.26 12.46
C PHE A 392 12.45 8.97 13.14
N ASP A 393 11.97 7.80 12.69
CA ASP A 393 12.42 6.51 13.21
C ASP A 393 13.94 6.30 13.02
N ARG A 394 14.49 6.80 11.90
CA ARG A 394 15.93 6.83 11.65
C ARG A 394 16.31 7.89 10.62
N VAL A 395 17.48 8.51 10.78
CA VAL A 395 18.09 9.46 9.85
C VAL A 395 19.44 8.90 9.38
N PHE A 396 19.57 8.70 8.08
CA PHE A 396 20.79 8.28 7.41
C PHE A 396 21.54 9.49 6.87
N ILE A 397 22.80 9.61 7.28
CA ILE A 397 23.69 10.70 6.89
C ILE A 397 24.22 10.49 5.46
N PRO A 398 24.76 11.54 4.80
CA PRO A 398 25.25 11.46 3.43
C PRO A 398 26.24 10.33 3.12
N GLY A 399 27.02 9.89 4.11
CA GLY A 399 28.01 8.80 3.95
C GLY A 399 27.44 7.38 4.06
N THR A 400 26.17 7.21 4.44
CA THR A 400 25.60 5.88 4.69
C THR A 400 25.36 5.10 3.39
N ARG A 401 25.88 3.87 3.35
CA ARG A 401 25.77 2.96 2.20
C ARG A 401 24.39 2.29 2.13
N ASN A 402 24.02 1.80 0.94
CA ASN A 402 22.76 1.05 0.76
C ASN A 402 22.70 -0.20 1.64
N GLU A 403 23.83 -0.83 1.94
CA GLU A 403 23.91 -1.99 2.84
C GLU A 403 23.42 -1.65 4.26
N GLU A 404 23.95 -0.60 4.86
CA GLU A 404 23.57 -0.15 6.20
C GLU A 404 22.10 0.32 6.26
N VAL A 405 21.60 0.90 5.18
CA VAL A 405 20.18 1.23 5.04
C VAL A 405 19.32 -0.04 4.95
N PHE A 406 19.81 -1.06 4.25
CA PHE A 406 19.12 -2.34 4.09
C PHE A 406 19.03 -3.13 5.40
N ASP A 407 19.99 -3.01 6.31
CA ASP A 407 19.94 -3.68 7.61
C ASP A 407 18.65 -3.36 8.40
N GLU A 408 18.13 -2.14 8.29
CA GLU A 408 16.85 -1.75 8.90
C GLU A 408 15.62 -2.28 8.13
N ILE A 409 15.75 -2.36 6.81
CA ILE A 409 14.70 -2.82 5.91
C ILE A 409 14.57 -4.36 5.96
N SER A 410 15.65 -5.08 6.25
CA SER A 410 15.70 -6.54 6.30
C SER A 410 14.59 -7.13 7.15
N GLN A 411 14.23 -6.46 8.26
CA GLN A 411 13.15 -6.87 9.15
C GLN A 411 11.75 -6.79 8.49
N LEU A 412 11.54 -5.83 7.61
CA LEU A 412 10.32 -5.75 6.80
C LEU A 412 10.30 -6.83 5.73
N VAL A 413 11.43 -7.09 5.08
CA VAL A 413 11.56 -8.17 4.10
C VAL A 413 11.25 -9.52 4.76
N GLN A 414 11.76 -9.76 5.98
CA GLN A 414 11.41 -10.95 6.77
C GLN A 414 9.92 -11.01 7.10
N SER A 415 9.28 -9.87 7.39
CA SER A 415 7.84 -9.82 7.63
C SER A 415 7.06 -10.27 6.38
N ALA A 416 7.52 -9.94 5.17
CA ALA A 416 6.90 -10.42 3.94
C ALA A 416 7.01 -11.94 3.80
N LEU A 417 8.17 -12.53 4.12
CA LEU A 417 8.36 -13.99 4.16
C LEU A 417 7.46 -14.69 5.19
N ASP A 418 7.18 -14.02 6.30
CA ASP A 418 6.32 -14.51 7.38
C ASP A 418 4.81 -14.43 7.02
N GLY A 419 4.46 -13.90 5.84
CA GLY A 419 3.09 -13.83 5.32
C GLY A 419 2.35 -12.53 5.63
N TYR A 420 3.08 -11.42 5.84
CA TYR A 420 2.50 -10.08 5.98
C TYR A 420 2.62 -9.29 4.68
N ASN A 421 1.70 -8.35 4.48
CA ASN A 421 1.88 -7.35 3.43
C ASN A 421 2.85 -6.27 3.93
N VAL A 422 3.74 -5.84 3.05
CA VAL A 422 4.78 -4.87 3.32
C VAL A 422 4.82 -3.88 2.17
N CYS A 423 4.95 -2.60 2.49
CA CYS A 423 5.13 -1.54 1.51
C CYS A 423 6.28 -0.64 1.91
N ILE A 424 7.26 -0.48 1.02
CA ILE A 424 8.38 0.42 1.22
C ILE A 424 8.41 1.37 0.05
N PHE A 425 8.35 2.67 0.33
CA PHE A 425 8.31 3.67 -0.74
C PHE A 425 9.26 4.82 -0.50
N CYS A 426 9.93 5.26 -1.56
CA CYS A 426 10.79 6.44 -1.55
C CYS A 426 10.02 7.68 -1.99
N TYR A 427 10.06 8.74 -1.20
CA TYR A 427 9.45 10.04 -1.46
C TYR A 427 10.50 11.14 -1.42
N GLY A 428 10.42 12.10 -2.33
CA GLY A 428 11.32 13.26 -2.35
C GLY A 428 11.47 13.84 -3.76
N GLN A 429 12.17 14.96 -3.88
CA GLN A 429 12.34 15.63 -5.17
C GLN A 429 13.17 14.82 -6.16
N THR A 430 13.08 15.15 -7.45
CA THR A 430 14.01 14.64 -8.47
C THR A 430 15.46 14.94 -8.08
N GLY A 431 16.34 13.98 -8.33
CA GLY A 431 17.75 14.06 -7.94
C GLY A 431 18.05 13.82 -6.45
N SER A 432 17.06 13.50 -5.60
CA SER A 432 17.33 13.22 -4.18
C SER A 432 17.82 11.79 -3.88
N GLY A 433 17.93 10.92 -4.89
CA GLY A 433 18.47 9.56 -4.74
C GLY A 433 17.43 8.44 -4.56
N LYS A 434 16.15 8.67 -4.90
CA LYS A 434 15.07 7.66 -4.79
C LYS A 434 15.36 6.39 -5.60
N THR A 435 15.56 6.53 -6.90
CA THR A 435 15.86 5.41 -7.82
C THR A 435 17.18 4.73 -7.47
N TYR A 436 18.21 5.50 -7.07
CA TYR A 436 19.47 4.93 -6.58
C TYR A 436 19.27 4.06 -5.33
N THR A 437 18.42 4.48 -4.40
CA THR A 437 18.11 3.69 -3.21
C THR A 437 17.33 2.43 -3.57
N MET A 438 16.36 2.52 -4.47
CA MET A 438 15.43 1.41 -4.73
C MET A 438 15.94 0.38 -5.73
N SER A 439 16.46 0.83 -6.88
CA SER A 439 16.64 -0.01 -8.08
C SER A 439 18.06 0.00 -8.64
N SER A 440 19.03 0.64 -7.98
CA SER A 440 20.44 0.46 -8.35
C SER A 440 20.86 -0.99 -8.14
N GLU A 441 22.00 -1.38 -8.72
CA GLU A 441 22.58 -2.72 -8.58
C GLU A 441 22.74 -3.14 -7.11
N ASP A 442 23.08 -2.19 -6.23
CA ASP A 442 23.19 -2.39 -4.79
C ASP A 442 21.99 -1.81 -4.01
N GLY A 443 20.87 -1.60 -4.68
CA GLY A 443 19.65 -1.01 -4.12
C GLY A 443 18.79 -1.97 -3.30
N MET A 444 17.65 -1.48 -2.83
CA MET A 444 16.75 -2.25 -1.97
C MET A 444 16.11 -3.45 -2.67
N ILE A 445 15.75 -3.34 -3.96
CA ILE A 445 15.14 -4.46 -4.68
C ILE A 445 16.11 -5.64 -4.80
N PRO A 446 17.34 -5.48 -5.35
CA PRO A 446 18.30 -6.58 -5.41
C PRO A 446 18.60 -7.16 -4.02
N ARG A 447 18.93 -6.32 -3.03
CA ARG A 447 19.26 -6.76 -1.66
C ARG A 447 18.11 -7.53 -1.00
N ALA A 448 16.87 -7.06 -1.13
CA ALA A 448 15.70 -7.76 -0.62
C ALA A 448 15.57 -9.15 -1.23
N THR A 449 15.77 -9.26 -2.55
CA THR A 449 15.65 -10.56 -3.23
C THR A 449 16.78 -11.53 -2.89
N HIS A 450 18.03 -11.06 -2.78
CA HIS A 450 19.16 -11.87 -2.30
C HIS A 450 18.89 -12.41 -0.89
N MET A 451 18.53 -11.54 0.05
CA MET A 451 18.15 -11.94 1.42
C MET A 451 17.00 -12.97 1.43
N ILE A 452 16.00 -12.78 0.56
CA ILE A 452 14.86 -13.70 0.45
C ILE A 452 15.33 -15.10 0.04
N TYR A 453 16.15 -15.22 -1.00
CA TYR A 453 16.64 -16.54 -1.46
C TYR A 453 17.53 -17.24 -0.41
N GLU A 454 18.39 -16.49 0.27
CA GLU A 454 19.19 -17.03 1.39
C GLU A 454 18.29 -17.55 2.51
N THR A 455 17.25 -16.79 2.86
CA THR A 455 16.32 -17.16 3.93
C THR A 455 15.46 -18.34 3.52
N MET A 456 14.99 -18.40 2.28
CA MET A 456 14.26 -19.54 1.73
C MET A 456 15.09 -20.83 1.80
N THR A 457 16.40 -20.74 1.52
CA THR A 457 17.30 -21.89 1.61
C THR A 457 17.38 -22.41 3.04
N LYS A 458 17.52 -21.52 4.02
CA LYS A 458 17.51 -21.89 5.46
C LYS A 458 16.16 -22.46 5.91
N LEU A 459 15.06 -21.94 5.35
CA LEU A 459 13.70 -22.38 5.70
C LEU A 459 13.36 -23.78 5.16
N LYS A 460 14.04 -24.28 4.13
CA LYS A 460 13.89 -25.68 3.65
C LYS A 460 14.21 -26.71 4.72
N GLU A 461 15.22 -26.45 5.56
CA GLU A 461 15.59 -27.33 6.69
C GLU A 461 14.44 -27.44 7.72
N LYS A 462 13.56 -26.44 7.76
CA LYS A 462 12.36 -26.34 8.61
C LYS A 462 11.08 -26.78 7.88
N SER A 463 11.21 -27.52 6.78
CA SER A 463 10.11 -28.04 5.94
C SER A 463 9.29 -26.97 5.22
N TRP A 464 9.81 -25.76 5.04
CA TRP A 464 9.12 -24.73 4.27
C TRP A 464 9.60 -24.70 2.83
N GLU A 465 8.65 -24.68 1.90
CA GLU A 465 8.87 -24.45 0.48
C GLU A 465 8.20 -23.15 0.07
N TYR A 466 8.88 -22.37 -0.76
CA TYR A 466 8.38 -21.06 -1.20
C TYR A 466 8.39 -20.94 -2.71
N THR A 467 7.38 -20.24 -3.24
CA THR A 467 7.33 -19.74 -4.61
C THR A 467 7.31 -18.21 -4.62
N MET A 468 7.96 -17.63 -5.63
CA MET A 468 8.08 -16.19 -5.81
C MET A 468 7.58 -15.77 -7.18
N GLU A 469 6.77 -14.72 -7.18
CA GLU A 469 6.23 -14.11 -8.39
C GLU A 469 6.47 -12.60 -8.36
N GLY A 470 7.01 -12.05 -9.45
CA GLY A 470 7.31 -10.64 -9.60
C GLY A 470 6.45 -9.97 -10.66
N SER A 471 6.00 -8.75 -10.38
CA SER A 471 5.37 -7.84 -11.34
C SER A 471 5.98 -6.46 -11.20
N PHE A 472 6.06 -5.72 -12.31
CA PHE A 472 6.60 -4.37 -12.31
C PHE A 472 5.67 -3.43 -13.08
N VAL A 473 5.08 -2.47 -12.36
CA VAL A 473 4.06 -1.57 -12.89
C VAL A 473 4.48 -0.12 -12.73
N GLU A 474 4.08 0.70 -13.70
CA GLU A 474 4.26 2.14 -13.70
C GLU A 474 2.90 2.84 -13.65
N VAL A 475 2.76 3.81 -12.73
CA VAL A 475 1.66 4.78 -12.77
C VAL A 475 2.19 6.04 -13.44
N TYR A 476 1.74 6.29 -14.66
CA TYR A 476 2.09 7.47 -15.43
C TYR A 476 0.82 8.10 -15.97
N ASN A 477 0.66 9.42 -15.76
CA ASN A 477 -0.50 10.17 -16.26
C ASN A 477 -1.87 9.59 -15.79
N GLU A 478 -1.95 9.09 -14.54
CA GLU A 478 -3.13 8.39 -13.99
C GLU A 478 -3.56 7.11 -14.74
N GLU A 479 -2.63 6.53 -15.51
CA GLU A 479 -2.78 5.23 -16.17
C GLU A 479 -1.74 4.23 -15.66
N LEU A 480 -2.13 2.96 -15.65
CA LEU A 480 -1.25 1.84 -15.28
C LEU A 480 -0.60 1.28 -16.54
N ASN A 481 0.72 1.17 -16.52
CA ASN A 481 1.51 0.57 -17.58
C ASN A 481 2.31 -0.61 -17.04
N ASP A 482 2.33 -1.72 -17.77
CA ASP A 482 3.15 -2.87 -17.45
C ASP A 482 4.58 -2.63 -17.93
N LEU A 483 5.56 -2.61 -17.02
CA LEU A 483 6.96 -2.38 -17.38
C LEU A 483 7.66 -3.64 -17.89
N LEU A 484 7.03 -4.81 -17.81
CA LEU A 484 7.55 -6.09 -18.29
C LEU A 484 6.98 -6.45 -19.67
N THR A 485 6.17 -5.59 -20.28
CA THR A 485 5.63 -5.78 -21.63
C THR A 485 6.18 -4.69 -22.54
N PRO A 486 6.84 -5.03 -23.66
CA PRO A 486 7.38 -4.02 -24.58
C PRO A 486 6.27 -3.12 -25.16
N HIS A 487 6.56 -1.83 -25.28
CA HIS A 487 5.67 -0.88 -25.96
C HIS A 487 5.56 -1.23 -27.44
N GLY A 488 4.34 -1.42 -27.95
CA GLY A 488 4.09 -1.65 -29.38
C GLY A 488 3.96 -3.11 -29.82
N SER A 489 3.88 -4.08 -28.92
CA SER A 489 3.43 -5.43 -29.31
C SER A 489 1.96 -5.37 -29.73
N ASP A 490 1.65 -5.75 -30.98
CA ASP A 490 0.29 -5.80 -31.60
C ASP A 490 -0.78 -6.64 -30.88
N SER A 491 -0.48 -7.15 -29.68
CA SER A 491 -1.51 -7.73 -28.83
C SER A 491 -2.36 -6.62 -28.23
N LYS A 492 -3.69 -6.73 -28.40
CA LYS A 492 -4.73 -6.05 -27.62
C LYS A 492 -4.51 -6.29 -26.13
N SER A 493 -3.51 -5.66 -25.51
CA SER A 493 -3.23 -5.83 -24.09
C SER A 493 -4.45 -5.27 -23.36
N LYS A 494 -5.11 -6.14 -22.60
CA LYS A 494 -6.26 -5.73 -21.80
C LYS A 494 -5.79 -4.64 -20.84
N ARG A 495 -6.59 -3.58 -20.67
CA ARG A 495 -6.27 -2.50 -19.74
C ARG A 495 -5.99 -3.07 -18.35
N LEU A 496 -4.95 -2.57 -17.71
CA LEU A 496 -4.60 -2.95 -16.33
C LEU A 496 -5.67 -2.40 -15.37
N GLU A 497 -6.16 -3.26 -14.48
CA GLU A 497 -7.23 -2.91 -13.54
C GLU A 497 -6.83 -3.23 -12.10
N ILE A 498 -7.08 -2.29 -11.19
CA ILE A 498 -6.82 -2.45 -9.75
C ILE A 498 -8.01 -3.19 -9.14
N ARG A 499 -7.74 -4.32 -8.48
CA ARG A 499 -8.74 -5.12 -7.77
C ARG A 499 -8.38 -5.24 -6.29
N HIS A 500 -9.38 -5.08 -5.45
CA HIS A 500 -9.25 -5.16 -3.99
C HIS A 500 -9.95 -6.41 -3.48
N ASP A 501 -9.23 -7.23 -2.71
CA ASP A 501 -9.80 -8.30 -1.90
C ASP A 501 -10.09 -7.73 -0.51
N GLU A 502 -11.38 -7.51 -0.21
CA GLU A 502 -11.81 -6.92 1.06
C GLU A 502 -11.62 -7.85 2.26
N ILE A 503 -11.61 -9.17 2.02
CA ILE A 503 -11.46 -10.20 3.06
C ILE A 503 -9.98 -10.30 3.45
N ARG A 504 -9.11 -10.45 2.45
CA ARG A 504 -7.66 -10.55 2.67
C ARG A 504 -6.99 -9.20 2.92
N LYS A 505 -7.69 -8.09 2.65
CA LYS A 505 -7.13 -6.72 2.66
C LYS A 505 -5.88 -6.65 1.78
N GLN A 506 -6.00 -7.16 0.55
CA GLN A 506 -4.92 -7.20 -0.44
C GLN A 506 -5.35 -6.52 -1.74
N THR A 507 -4.39 -5.90 -2.42
CA THR A 507 -4.58 -5.30 -3.75
C THR A 507 -3.87 -6.15 -4.79
N SER A 508 -4.53 -6.42 -5.90
CA SER A 508 -3.95 -7.09 -7.08
C SER A 508 -4.21 -6.28 -8.34
N ILE A 509 -3.36 -6.45 -9.35
CA ILE A 509 -3.52 -5.81 -10.66
C ILE A 509 -3.86 -6.88 -11.67
N VAL A 510 -5.08 -6.82 -12.21
CA VAL A 510 -5.55 -7.76 -13.24
C VAL A 510 -4.92 -7.37 -14.58
N ASN A 511 -4.61 -8.38 -15.39
CA ASN A 511 -3.93 -8.25 -16.70
C ASN A 511 -2.47 -7.79 -16.63
N CYS A 512 -1.88 -7.68 -15.43
CA CYS A 512 -0.45 -7.43 -15.29
C CYS A 512 0.34 -8.73 -15.47
N LYS A 513 1.40 -8.67 -16.27
CA LYS A 513 2.37 -9.75 -16.47
C LYS A 513 3.01 -10.07 -15.12
N THR A 514 2.91 -11.34 -14.76
CA THR A 514 3.53 -11.90 -13.57
C THR A 514 4.59 -12.89 -14.02
N VAL A 515 5.80 -12.77 -13.49
CA VAL A 515 6.94 -13.59 -13.87
C VAL A 515 7.39 -14.41 -12.67
N PRO A 516 7.48 -15.75 -12.80
CA PRO A 516 8.09 -16.58 -11.77
C PRO A 516 9.56 -16.20 -11.56
N LEU A 517 9.94 -15.98 -10.31
CA LEU A 517 11.30 -15.62 -9.92
C LEU A 517 12.01 -16.85 -9.35
N THR A 518 12.83 -17.49 -10.18
CA THR A 518 13.54 -18.73 -9.80
C THR A 518 14.94 -18.49 -9.22
N SER A 519 15.51 -17.29 -9.43
CA SER A 519 16.82 -16.88 -8.92
C SER A 519 16.91 -15.36 -8.74
N ALA A 520 17.88 -14.89 -7.96
CA ALA A 520 18.18 -13.46 -7.80
C ALA A 520 18.55 -12.81 -9.15
N SER A 521 19.32 -13.51 -9.99
CA SER A 521 19.68 -13.05 -11.34
C SER A 521 18.45 -12.81 -12.25
N ARG A 522 17.36 -13.54 -12.05
CA ARG A 522 16.12 -13.31 -12.80
C ARG A 522 15.45 -11.99 -12.43
N VAL A 523 15.61 -11.55 -11.18
CA VAL A 523 15.13 -10.26 -10.68
C VAL A 523 15.96 -9.13 -11.29
N GLU A 524 17.29 -9.26 -11.29
CA GLU A 524 18.19 -8.28 -11.91
C GLU A 524 17.86 -8.09 -13.40
N ALA A 525 17.70 -9.19 -14.16
CA ALA A 525 17.28 -9.13 -15.56
C ALA A 525 15.89 -8.49 -15.73
N MET A 526 14.96 -8.70 -14.79
CA MET A 526 13.64 -8.06 -14.80
C MET A 526 13.74 -6.55 -14.55
N LEU A 527 14.61 -6.11 -13.65
CA LEU A 527 14.87 -4.69 -13.39
C LEU A 527 15.44 -4.01 -14.64
N GLU A 528 16.39 -4.64 -15.31
CA GLU A 528 16.96 -4.15 -16.58
C GLU A 528 15.88 -4.05 -17.67
N GLU A 529 15.06 -5.11 -17.87
CA GLU A 529 13.94 -5.12 -18.82
C GLU A 529 12.97 -3.96 -18.54
N ALA A 530 12.59 -3.77 -17.28
CA ALA A 530 11.70 -2.69 -16.87
C ALA A 530 12.30 -1.30 -17.11
N GLN A 531 13.60 -1.12 -16.84
CA GLN A 531 14.30 0.15 -17.09
C GLN A 531 14.40 0.44 -18.59
N GLN A 532 14.69 -0.58 -19.41
CA GLN A 532 14.69 -0.47 -20.86
C GLN A 532 13.31 -0.07 -21.39
N ASN A 533 12.25 -0.77 -21.00
CA ASN A 533 10.88 -0.43 -21.42
C ASN A 533 10.46 0.98 -20.96
N ARG A 534 10.89 1.40 -19.76
CA ARG A 534 10.64 2.75 -19.23
C ARG A 534 11.36 3.82 -20.05
N SER A 535 12.59 3.55 -20.50
CA SER A 535 13.41 4.48 -21.30
C SER A 535 13.02 4.54 -22.78
N VAL A 536 12.59 3.44 -23.42
CA VAL A 536 12.15 3.45 -24.83
C VAL A 536 10.91 4.32 -25.03
N ALA A 537 9.99 4.34 -24.04
CA ALA A 537 8.86 5.27 -24.02
C ALA A 537 9.26 6.74 -23.78
N ALA A 538 10.48 6.97 -23.30
CA ALA A 538 11.06 8.28 -23.05
C ALA A 538 11.83 8.76 -24.30
N THR A 539 11.12 9.22 -25.33
CA THR A 539 11.76 9.90 -26.48
C THR A 539 12.56 11.13 -26.00
N LYS A 540 13.61 11.51 -26.76
CA LYS A 540 14.74 12.45 -26.48
C LYS A 540 14.46 13.82 -25.80
N ALA A 541 13.24 14.11 -25.35
CA ALA A 541 12.83 15.33 -24.68
C ALA A 541 12.30 15.14 -23.24
N ASN A 542 12.09 13.90 -22.75
CA ASN A 542 11.47 13.62 -21.44
C ASN A 542 12.28 12.65 -20.58
N GLU A 543 12.81 13.13 -19.45
CA GLU A 543 13.35 12.29 -18.39
C GLU A 543 12.20 11.61 -17.62
N ARG A 544 11.65 10.54 -18.19
CA ARG A 544 10.42 9.87 -17.73
C ARG A 544 10.51 9.27 -16.32
N SER A 545 11.73 8.92 -15.86
CA SER A 545 11.95 8.33 -14.53
C SER A 545 11.58 9.26 -13.37
N SER A 546 11.74 10.57 -13.56
CA SER A 546 11.35 11.59 -12.57
C SER A 546 9.84 11.83 -12.50
N ARG A 547 9.09 11.33 -13.48
CA ARG A 547 7.71 11.73 -13.80
C ARG A 547 6.69 10.60 -13.75
N SER A 548 7.08 9.42 -13.29
CA SER A 548 6.17 8.30 -13.09
C SER A 548 6.49 7.57 -11.80
N HIS A 549 5.48 6.95 -11.21
CA HIS A 549 5.66 6.10 -10.03
C HIS A 549 5.91 4.68 -10.49
N SER A 550 6.96 4.04 -10.00
CA SER A 550 7.29 2.66 -10.31
C SER A 550 7.06 1.78 -9.09
N ILE A 551 6.35 0.67 -9.26
CA ILE A 551 6.03 -0.29 -8.20
C ILE A 551 6.51 -1.67 -8.61
N PHE A 552 7.51 -2.17 -7.91
CA PHE A 552 7.89 -3.57 -7.95
C PHE A 552 7.08 -4.34 -6.91
N ILE A 553 6.29 -5.31 -7.37
CA ILE A 553 5.41 -6.14 -6.55
C ILE A 553 6.00 -7.54 -6.50
N LEU A 554 6.44 -7.95 -5.32
CA LEU A 554 6.95 -9.28 -5.06
C LEU A 554 5.97 -10.06 -4.20
N LYS A 555 5.41 -11.13 -4.77
CA LYS A 555 4.51 -12.05 -4.08
C LYS A 555 5.27 -13.28 -3.60
N LEU A 556 5.11 -13.60 -2.33
CA LEU A 556 5.76 -14.71 -1.63
C LEU A 556 4.68 -15.67 -1.13
N VAL A 557 4.73 -16.93 -1.58
CA VAL A 557 3.82 -17.98 -1.11
C VAL A 557 4.66 -19.07 -0.47
N GLY A 558 4.47 -19.32 0.82
CA GLY A 558 5.13 -20.38 1.56
C GLY A 558 4.15 -21.48 1.96
N GLU A 559 4.57 -22.73 1.85
CA GLU A 559 3.86 -23.91 2.36
C GLU A 559 4.82 -24.75 3.19
N ASN A 560 4.41 -25.11 4.41
CA ASN A 560 5.14 -26.03 5.25
C ASN A 560 4.63 -27.45 5.03
N THR A 561 5.47 -28.32 4.47
CA THR A 561 5.08 -29.69 4.11
C THR A 561 4.89 -30.61 5.32
N ALA A 562 5.45 -30.25 6.47
CA ALA A 562 5.30 -31.02 7.71
C ALA A 562 4.06 -30.62 8.53
N THR A 563 3.67 -29.35 8.53
CA THR A 563 2.52 -28.84 9.31
C THR A 563 1.28 -28.56 8.47
N GLY A 564 1.40 -28.50 7.14
CA GLY A 564 0.33 -28.07 6.24
C GLY A 564 0.01 -26.56 6.30
N GLU A 565 0.81 -25.77 7.04
CA GLU A 565 0.63 -24.32 7.15
C GLU A 565 0.97 -23.64 5.82
N ARG A 566 0.07 -22.81 5.30
CA ARG A 566 0.31 -21.95 4.14
C ARG A 566 0.27 -20.48 4.53
N CYS A 567 1.29 -19.73 4.13
CA CYS A 567 1.35 -18.27 4.30
C CYS A 567 1.55 -17.55 2.96
N GLU A 568 0.98 -16.35 2.84
CA GLU A 568 1.08 -15.52 1.63
C GLU A 568 1.38 -14.08 2.03
N GLY A 569 2.51 -13.55 1.55
CA GLY A 569 2.95 -12.19 1.82
C GLY A 569 3.26 -11.45 0.51
N THR A 570 3.13 -10.13 0.55
CA THR A 570 3.41 -9.26 -0.59
C THR A 570 4.33 -8.14 -0.17
N LEU A 571 5.47 -8.00 -0.85
CA LEU A 571 6.41 -6.90 -0.68
C LEU A 571 6.29 -5.94 -1.86
N ASN A 572 5.83 -4.72 -1.58
CA ASN A 572 5.71 -3.64 -2.56
C ASN A 572 6.88 -2.66 -2.37
N LEU A 573 7.77 -2.56 -3.35
CA LEU A 573 8.90 -1.63 -3.37
C LEU A 573 8.60 -0.53 -4.40
N VAL A 574 8.42 0.70 -3.91
CA VAL A 574 7.85 1.80 -4.70
C VAL A 574 8.84 2.96 -4.84
N ASP A 575 9.16 3.34 -6.06
CA ASP A 575 9.88 4.56 -6.41
C ASP A 575 8.88 5.62 -6.89
N LEU A 576 8.54 6.58 -6.03
CA LEU A 576 7.60 7.64 -6.39
C LEU A 576 8.25 8.67 -7.32
N ALA A 577 7.44 9.36 -8.11
CA ALA A 577 7.86 10.52 -8.89
C ALA A 577 8.39 11.66 -8.00
N GLY A 578 9.06 12.64 -8.62
CA GLY A 578 9.54 13.85 -7.94
C GLY A 578 8.42 14.62 -7.23
N SER A 579 8.67 15.03 -5.99
CA SER A 579 7.73 15.82 -5.18
C SER A 579 7.79 17.33 -5.40
N GLU A 580 8.72 17.80 -6.22
CA GLU A 580 8.95 19.22 -6.45
C GLU A 580 7.75 19.92 -7.09
N ARG A 581 7.40 21.10 -6.56
CA ARG A 581 6.32 21.90 -7.12
C ARG A 581 6.82 22.68 -8.33
N LEU A 582 6.09 22.59 -9.43
CA LEU A 582 6.31 23.49 -10.57
C LEU A 582 6.06 24.95 -10.14
N LYS A 583 7.13 25.72 -10.01
CA LYS A 583 7.09 27.18 -10.14
C LYS A 583 7.61 27.51 -11.54
N HIS A 584 6.71 27.90 -12.45
CA HIS A 584 7.04 28.41 -13.79
C HIS A 584 7.67 27.41 -14.78
N SER A 585 7.06 26.25 -15.06
CA SER A 585 7.32 25.64 -16.36
C SER A 585 6.52 26.39 -17.43
N GLN A 586 7.19 26.95 -18.43
CA GLN A 586 6.56 27.42 -19.67
C GLN A 586 6.11 26.23 -20.55
N ALA A 587 5.72 25.12 -19.92
CA ALA A 587 5.32 23.92 -20.62
C ALA A 587 3.87 24.09 -21.08
N GLU A 588 3.66 24.23 -22.38
CA GLU A 588 2.33 24.31 -22.99
C GLU A 588 1.83 22.91 -23.41
N GLY A 589 0.51 22.72 -23.48
CA GLY A 589 -0.12 21.51 -24.03
C GLY A 589 -0.05 20.26 -23.13
N GLU A 590 0.25 19.09 -23.73
CA GLU A 590 0.23 17.79 -23.05
C GLU A 590 1.23 17.69 -21.88
N ARG A 591 2.36 18.38 -21.97
CA ARG A 591 3.40 18.40 -20.93
C ARG A 591 2.90 19.08 -19.64
N MET A 592 2.01 20.05 -19.77
CA MET A 592 1.33 20.67 -18.61
C MET A 592 0.38 19.67 -17.94
N ARG A 593 -0.43 18.94 -18.73
CA ARG A 593 -1.36 17.92 -18.21
C ARG A 593 -0.63 16.77 -17.53
N GLU A 594 0.45 16.27 -18.13
CA GLU A 594 1.35 15.27 -17.55
C GLU A 594 1.84 15.73 -16.16
N THR A 595 2.36 16.95 -16.08
CA THR A 595 2.93 17.45 -14.82
C THR A 595 1.87 17.75 -13.76
N GLN A 596 0.66 18.14 -14.15
CA GLN A 596 -0.49 18.25 -13.26
C GLN A 596 -0.88 16.88 -12.69
N ASN A 597 -0.87 15.83 -13.50
CA ASN A 597 -1.25 14.47 -13.07
C ASN A 597 -0.22 13.86 -12.10
N ILE A 598 1.07 14.11 -12.31
CA ILE A 598 2.13 13.68 -11.36
C ILE A 598 1.92 14.33 -9.99
N ASN A 599 1.77 15.65 -9.95
CA ASN A 599 1.54 16.37 -8.70
C ASN A 599 0.19 16.02 -8.06
N ARG A 600 -0.82 15.71 -8.86
CA ARG A 600 -2.13 15.24 -8.38
C ARG A 600 -1.98 13.95 -7.58
N SER A 601 -1.32 12.94 -8.11
CA SER A 601 -1.14 11.65 -7.42
C SER A 601 -0.45 11.79 -6.05
N LEU A 602 0.60 12.61 -5.94
CA LEU A 602 1.30 12.89 -4.67
C LEU A 602 0.48 13.78 -3.73
N SER A 603 -0.32 14.71 -4.25
CA SER A 603 -1.24 15.51 -3.44
C SER A 603 -2.34 14.63 -2.84
N CYS A 604 -2.94 13.74 -3.65
CA CYS A 604 -3.92 12.77 -3.18
C CYS A 604 -3.32 11.80 -2.15
N LEU A 605 -2.04 11.42 -2.29
CA LEU A 605 -1.34 10.64 -1.28
C LEU A 605 -1.28 11.41 0.05
N GLY A 606 -0.99 12.71 0.02
CA GLY A 606 -1.05 13.55 1.22
C GLY A 606 -2.44 13.68 1.83
N ASP A 607 -3.48 13.81 1.02
CA ASP A 607 -4.86 13.84 1.50
C ASP A 607 -5.25 12.53 2.19
N VAL A 608 -4.82 11.39 1.64
CA VAL A 608 -5.03 10.05 2.23
C VAL A 608 -4.33 9.92 3.56
N ILE A 609 -3.05 10.30 3.66
CA ILE A 609 -2.30 10.28 4.91
C ILE A 609 -2.95 11.21 5.94
N GLU A 610 -3.36 12.41 5.53
CA GLU A 610 -4.00 13.35 6.45
C GLU A 610 -5.36 12.85 6.95
N ALA A 611 -6.16 12.23 6.08
CA ALA A 611 -7.41 11.59 6.47
C ALA A 611 -7.18 10.43 7.45
N LEU A 612 -6.14 9.61 7.22
CA LEU A 612 -5.73 8.53 8.12
C LEU A 612 -5.25 9.06 9.48
N ALA A 613 -4.41 10.09 9.49
CA ALA A 613 -3.90 10.71 10.71
C ALA A 613 -5.02 11.27 11.59
N LYS A 614 -6.07 11.81 10.97
CA LYS A 614 -7.26 12.33 11.65
C LYS A 614 -8.27 11.24 12.06
N GLY A 615 -8.04 9.97 11.70
CA GLY A 615 -9.01 8.89 11.93
C GLY A 615 -10.33 9.13 11.20
N SER A 616 -10.29 9.69 9.99
CA SER A 616 -11.48 10.09 9.23
C SER A 616 -12.25 8.86 8.76
N GLY A 617 -13.58 8.85 8.91
CA GLY A 617 -14.41 7.71 8.52
C GLY A 617 -14.37 7.39 7.01
N HIS A 618 -14.10 8.39 6.17
CA HIS A 618 -13.86 8.22 4.74
C HIS A 618 -12.43 8.66 4.38
N VAL A 619 -11.68 7.77 3.73
CA VAL A 619 -10.33 8.03 3.23
C VAL A 619 -10.35 7.99 1.69
N PRO A 620 -9.90 9.05 0.99
CA PRO A 620 -10.12 9.23 -0.43
C PRO A 620 -9.13 8.46 -1.33
N TYR A 621 -8.96 7.15 -1.12
CA TYR A 621 -8.01 6.32 -1.89
C TYR A 621 -8.27 6.35 -3.40
N ARG A 622 -9.52 6.52 -3.83
CA ARG A 622 -9.91 6.49 -5.25
C ARG A 622 -9.56 7.76 -6.02
N ASN A 623 -9.07 8.82 -5.37
CA ASN A 623 -8.79 10.10 -6.03
C ASN A 623 -7.61 10.06 -7.02
N SER A 624 -6.70 9.08 -6.86
CA SER A 624 -5.63 8.76 -7.82
C SER A 624 -5.42 7.25 -7.95
N LYS A 625 -4.87 6.79 -9.08
CA LYS A 625 -4.50 5.38 -9.27
C LYS A 625 -3.44 4.91 -8.28
N LEU A 626 -2.49 5.78 -7.94
CA LEU A 626 -1.44 5.47 -6.96
C LEU A 626 -2.05 5.19 -5.59
N THR A 627 -2.90 6.09 -5.09
CA THR A 627 -3.55 5.93 -3.78
C THR A 627 -4.51 4.75 -3.75
N HIS A 628 -5.16 4.45 -4.88
CA HIS A 628 -6.04 3.29 -5.01
C HIS A 628 -5.22 2.00 -4.93
N LEU A 629 -4.09 1.93 -5.65
CA LEU A 629 -3.18 0.79 -5.59
C LEU A 629 -2.65 0.56 -4.17
N LEU A 630 -2.22 1.64 -3.50
CA LEU A 630 -1.66 1.62 -2.16
C LEU A 630 -2.69 1.57 -1.03
N GLN A 631 -3.99 1.41 -1.33
CA GLN A 631 -5.05 1.47 -0.32
C GLN A 631 -4.80 0.55 0.89
N TYR A 632 -4.51 -0.72 0.63
CA TYR A 632 -4.24 -1.69 1.70
C TYR A 632 -2.79 -1.68 2.20
N SER A 633 -1.88 -1.01 1.48
CA SER A 633 -0.55 -0.71 1.97
C SER A 633 -0.59 0.39 3.03
N LEU A 634 -1.42 1.42 2.84
CA LEU A 634 -1.50 2.56 3.74
C LEU A 634 -2.52 2.34 4.86
N GLY A 635 -3.79 2.06 4.57
CA GLY A 635 -4.84 1.96 5.59
C GLY A 635 -5.29 0.55 5.95
N GLY A 636 -4.42 -0.43 5.76
CA GLY A 636 -4.80 -1.83 5.82
C GLY A 636 -3.93 -2.68 6.71
N ASN A 637 -3.94 -3.96 6.38
CA ASN A 637 -3.15 -4.99 7.01
C ASN A 637 -1.75 -5.05 6.37
N SER A 638 -0.96 -3.99 6.55
CA SER A 638 0.37 -3.85 5.96
C SER A 638 1.34 -3.16 6.92
N LYS A 639 2.61 -3.56 6.86
CA LYS A 639 3.71 -2.85 7.48
C LYS A 639 4.34 -1.92 6.45
N THR A 640 4.37 -0.63 6.75
CA THR A 640 4.71 0.41 5.77
C THR A 640 5.89 1.24 6.23
N LEU A 641 6.84 1.43 5.34
CA LEU A 641 8.02 2.26 5.54
C LEU A 641 8.10 3.31 4.44
N MET A 642 8.16 4.57 4.84
CA MET A 642 8.45 5.68 3.96
C MET A 642 9.91 6.11 4.11
N PHE A 643 10.65 6.09 3.02
CA PHE A 643 11.90 6.83 2.91
C PHE A 643 11.62 8.25 2.44
N VAL A 644 11.99 9.25 3.25
CA VAL A 644 12.11 10.64 2.78
C VAL A 644 13.55 10.88 2.32
N MET A 645 13.69 11.03 1.00
CA MET A 645 14.96 11.20 0.31
C MET A 645 15.23 12.69 0.11
N VAL A 646 16.29 13.22 0.69
CA VAL A 646 16.62 14.65 0.66
C VAL A 646 17.97 14.94 0.00
N SER A 647 18.03 16.08 -0.70
CA SER A 647 19.26 16.57 -1.32
C SER A 647 20.01 17.47 -0.33
N PRO A 648 21.35 17.41 -0.27
CA PRO A 648 22.13 18.25 0.63
C PRO A 648 22.29 19.69 0.13
N LEU A 649 21.74 20.06 -1.04
CA LEU A 649 22.04 21.34 -1.70
C LEU A 649 21.15 22.49 -1.19
N GLU A 650 21.74 23.67 -1.01
CA GLU A 650 21.05 24.91 -0.60
C GLU A 650 20.00 25.32 -1.63
N ALA A 651 20.27 25.14 -2.92
CA ALA A 651 19.29 25.38 -3.99
C ALA A 651 18.00 24.55 -3.83
N HIS A 652 18.08 23.40 -3.16
CA HIS A 652 16.99 22.47 -2.94
C HIS A 652 16.32 22.64 -1.57
N LEU A 653 16.74 23.63 -0.77
CA LEU A 653 16.32 23.81 0.61
C LEU A 653 14.79 23.85 0.77
N LYS A 654 14.10 24.56 -0.12
CA LYS A 654 12.64 24.74 -0.07
C LYS A 654 11.88 23.43 -0.29
N GLU A 655 12.32 22.62 -1.25
CA GLU A 655 11.69 21.35 -1.56
C GLU A 655 12.08 20.28 -0.52
N THR A 656 13.30 20.36 0.03
CA THR A 656 13.74 19.57 1.20
C THR A 656 12.86 19.85 2.43
N LEU A 657 12.62 21.12 2.78
CA LEU A 657 11.71 21.51 3.86
C LEU A 657 10.29 20.98 3.63
N THR A 658 9.82 21.00 2.39
CA THR A 658 8.49 20.48 2.04
C THR A 658 8.42 18.98 2.23
N SER A 659 9.45 18.25 1.81
CA SER A 659 9.55 16.80 1.95
C SER A 659 9.63 16.35 3.41
N LEU A 660 10.45 17.03 4.22
CA LEU A 660 10.57 16.75 5.66
C LEU A 660 9.27 17.02 6.41
N ARG A 661 8.56 18.12 6.10
CA ARG A 661 7.23 18.40 6.68
C ARG A 661 6.20 17.35 6.31
N PHE A 662 6.22 16.88 5.07
CA PHE A 662 5.35 15.79 4.63
C PHE A 662 5.66 14.49 5.40
N ALA A 663 6.95 14.17 5.54
CA ALA A 663 7.41 13.03 6.31
C ALA A 663 6.97 13.08 7.78
N THR A 664 7.01 14.26 8.42
CA THR A 664 6.50 14.44 9.79
C THR A 664 5.00 14.16 9.87
N LYS A 665 4.19 14.53 8.87
CA LYS A 665 2.76 14.18 8.83
C LYS A 665 2.57 12.66 8.78
N VAL A 666 3.35 11.96 7.95
CA VAL A 666 3.28 10.50 7.82
C VAL A 666 3.71 9.82 9.11
N HIS A 667 4.82 10.26 9.72
CA HIS A 667 5.35 9.73 10.98
C HIS A 667 4.33 9.80 12.12
N ASN A 668 3.55 10.88 12.18
CA ASN A 668 2.54 11.06 13.23
C ASN A 668 1.22 10.29 12.97
N THR A 669 1.11 9.56 11.86
CA THR A 669 -0.09 8.81 11.47
C THR A 669 -0.10 7.42 12.13
N HIS A 670 -1.17 7.10 12.87
CA HIS A 670 -1.32 5.81 13.54
C HIS A 670 -2.40 4.96 12.86
N ILE A 671 -2.07 3.71 12.53
CA ILE A 671 -2.95 2.77 11.81
C ILE A 671 -3.00 1.44 12.56
N GLY A 672 -4.16 0.77 12.51
CA GLY A 672 -4.42 -0.50 13.19
C GLY A 672 -3.42 -1.62 12.87
N THR A 673 -3.38 -2.66 13.71
CA THR A 673 -2.41 -3.76 13.67
C THR A 673 -2.52 -4.67 12.44
N ALA A 674 -1.38 -4.99 11.82
CA ALA A 674 -1.29 -5.95 10.71
C ALA A 674 -1.42 -7.42 11.18
N LYS A 675 -2.25 -8.22 10.51
CA LYS A 675 -2.49 -9.65 10.65
C LYS A 675 -1.80 -10.48 9.55
N ALA A 676 -1.30 -11.67 9.84
CA ALA A 676 -0.75 -12.56 8.81
C ALA A 676 -1.85 -13.19 7.95
N THR A 677 -1.60 -13.41 6.66
CA THR A 677 -2.48 -14.21 5.80
C THR A 677 -2.10 -15.68 5.93
N LYS A 678 -2.76 -16.40 6.84
CA LYS A 678 -2.51 -17.84 7.08
C LYS A 678 -3.74 -18.68 6.77
N LYS A 679 -3.51 -19.85 6.17
CA LYS A 679 -4.50 -20.91 6.05
C LYS A 679 -3.88 -22.22 6.51
N ILE A 680 -4.65 -22.98 7.27
CA ILE A 680 -4.34 -24.38 7.61
C ILE A 680 -5.22 -25.20 6.68
N LYS A 681 -4.65 -26.14 5.91
CA LYS A 681 -5.46 -27.14 5.20
C LYS A 681 -6.14 -28.00 6.27
N GLU A 682 -7.47 -28.06 6.25
CA GLU A 682 -8.25 -29.03 7.03
C GLU A 682 -7.93 -30.47 6.61
#